data_AF-A0A1E7K6Q3-F1
#
_entry.id   AF-A0A1E7K6Q3-F1
#
_cell.length_a   1.000
_cell.length_b   1.000
_cell.length_c   1.000
_cell.angle_alpha   90.00
_cell.angle_beta   90.00
_cell.angle_gamma   90.00
#
_symmetry.space_group_name_H-M   'P 1'
#
loop_
_entity.id
_entity.type
_entity.pdbx_description
1 polymer ?
#
loop_
_entity_poly.entity_id
_entity_poly.type
_entity_poly.pdbx_seq_one_letter_code
_entity_poly.pdbx_strand_id
1 'polypeptide(L)'
;MSPSGAGGVHGRDLWPWAIVGVVVCALTTSAGMWLGGTLGAALNGTGWHPPAFSVTLPARLLTEGSGALWPQASPVAVYCGIVLVFGAATAAVVVPVWKLLSRSRSRTKGLAGRRELAAMLPAGIAKRARELRPSLKNESELHPDQTGNLLGDLAPDGPELRSSFEDVELDLMAPRAGKSTGIAVPRVLRATGAVLLTSNKSDVYAVTRAQRQKTGLVWTFDPQGIAHTPRGMWWNMLADCHTIEGARRLSGHFVSSVNDDASKKDFWISAAQNTLTALFLAAARGGAAVTDLLGWLADPADRTPIDLLRDAGMVAMAEQLQGTVRGAVETRDSIYETARQCVACLLDPEIAAWVQPDPCLPEFRPHEHVLGRDTLYLLSKDGGGSAAGVIAGLADATLRAGVMAAERMGGRLDPPMTAVLDEAANVCRISDLPDLYSHLGSRGINVVTLLQSYRQGSRVWGEAGMDALWSAATVKLLGAGLDDADFVDKVSKLVGQQDVKTASYSRSKDGGSHSVSYRLDPILPPDRIRALPKGTALLLATGIRPALIRLRPWFKEPGAGAVSAAAEAEAEAITQRAAQAWTGHPAGAGAPAGMGVGVEHGDYADGVGAGYPADGLHPGDVPYPAAAALPADAGYPAGPPYPGAPAYEARPGAAGAAGADAARSGDGVPDGAPPGHSDQLLKWTRGATS
;
A
#
# COMPACT_ATOMS: atom_id res chain seq x y z
N MET A 1 -27.77 -46.37 -20.83
CA MET A 1 -28.87 -46.19 -19.87
C MET A 1 -29.43 -44.79 -20.07
N SER A 2 -30.59 -44.70 -20.71
CA SER A 2 -31.32 -43.45 -20.99
C SER A 2 -31.86 -42.84 -19.69
N PRO A 3 -31.92 -41.50 -19.53
CA PRO A 3 -32.63 -40.91 -18.41
C PRO A 3 -34.14 -41.05 -18.63
N SER A 4 -34.76 -41.71 -17.67
CA SER A 4 -36.20 -41.90 -17.49
C SER A 4 -36.97 -40.58 -17.58
N GLY A 5 -38.10 -40.61 -18.29
CA GLY A 5 -39.00 -39.48 -18.50
C GLY A 5 -39.55 -38.91 -17.21
N ALA A 6 -39.47 -37.58 -17.08
CA ALA A 6 -40.25 -36.82 -16.12
C ALA A 6 -41.72 -36.87 -16.56
N GLY A 7 -42.54 -37.56 -15.78
CA GLY A 7 -43.99 -37.61 -15.97
C GLY A 7 -44.58 -36.22 -15.92
N GLY A 8 -45.22 -35.81 -17.02
CA GLY A 8 -46.03 -34.60 -17.07
C GLY A 8 -47.21 -34.74 -16.11
N VAL A 9 -47.24 -33.87 -15.10
CA VAL A 9 -48.39 -33.70 -14.20
C VAL A 9 -49.59 -33.35 -15.06
N HIS A 10 -50.53 -34.30 -15.16
CA HIS A 10 -51.75 -34.14 -15.93
C HIS A 10 -52.65 -33.08 -15.26
N GLY A 11 -53.29 -32.23 -16.05
CA GLY A 11 -54.17 -31.14 -15.58
C GLY A 11 -55.41 -31.55 -14.75
N ARG A 12 -55.52 -32.82 -14.35
CA ARG A 12 -56.56 -33.32 -13.43
C ARG A 12 -56.18 -33.23 -11.95
N ASP A 13 -54.89 -33.14 -11.61
CA ASP A 13 -54.42 -33.10 -10.21
C ASP A 13 -54.45 -31.69 -9.57
N LEU A 14 -54.80 -30.66 -10.34
CA LEU A 14 -54.85 -29.27 -9.88
C LEU A 14 -56.23 -28.85 -9.34
N TRP A 15 -57.29 -29.63 -9.58
CA TRP A 15 -58.66 -29.28 -9.18
C TRP A 15 -58.87 -29.17 -7.66
N PRO A 16 -58.35 -30.10 -6.82
CA PRO A 16 -58.44 -29.96 -5.36
C PRO A 16 -57.75 -28.69 -4.85
N TRP A 17 -56.59 -28.36 -5.43
CA TRP A 17 -55.82 -27.17 -5.08
C TRP A 17 -56.50 -25.88 -5.56
N ALA A 18 -57.23 -25.91 -6.68
CA ALA A 18 -58.03 -24.78 -7.14
C ALA A 18 -59.16 -24.45 -6.15
N ILE A 19 -59.85 -25.46 -5.62
CA ILE A 19 -60.91 -25.28 -4.61
C ILE A 19 -60.33 -24.68 -3.32
N VAL A 20 -59.22 -25.23 -2.84
CA VAL A 20 -58.50 -24.68 -1.66
C VAL A 20 -58.08 -23.24 -1.92
N GLY A 21 -57.57 -22.93 -3.11
CA GLY A 21 -57.19 -21.57 -3.50
C GLY A 21 -58.36 -20.58 -3.48
N VAL A 22 -59.53 -20.97 -3.98
CA VAL A 22 -60.74 -20.14 -3.97
C VAL A 22 -61.21 -19.89 -2.53
N VAL A 23 -61.24 -20.92 -1.69
CA VAL A 23 -61.66 -20.80 -0.28
C VAL A 23 -60.70 -19.92 0.51
N VAL A 24 -59.39 -20.11 0.34
CA VAL A 24 -58.37 -19.27 0.99
C VAL A 24 -58.50 -17.83 0.52
N CYS A 25 -58.66 -17.58 -0.79
CA CYS A 25 -58.84 -16.24 -1.33
C CYS A 25 -60.08 -15.53 -0.78
N ALA A 26 -61.22 -16.24 -0.70
CA ALA A 26 -62.45 -15.71 -0.14
C ALA A 26 -62.30 -15.38 1.36
N LEU A 27 -61.65 -16.26 2.13
CA LEU A 27 -61.36 -16.05 3.55
C LEU A 27 -60.41 -14.88 3.78
N THR A 28 -59.29 -14.81 3.05
CA THR A 28 -58.31 -13.73 3.21
C THR A 28 -58.88 -12.38 2.80
N THR A 29 -59.68 -12.34 1.74
CA THR A 29 -60.33 -11.10 1.28
C THR A 29 -61.36 -10.63 2.32
N SER A 30 -62.19 -11.54 2.82
CA SER A 30 -63.18 -11.22 3.85
C SER A 30 -62.53 -10.79 5.16
N ALA A 31 -61.44 -11.45 5.58
CA ALA A 31 -60.68 -11.09 6.77
C ALA A 31 -59.99 -9.73 6.64
N GLY A 32 -59.39 -9.44 5.48
CA GLY A 32 -58.79 -8.13 5.20
C GLY A 32 -59.82 -7.00 5.20
N MET A 33 -60.99 -7.21 4.59
CA MET A 33 -62.09 -6.24 4.60
C MET A 33 -62.69 -6.05 5.99
N TRP A 34 -62.87 -7.13 6.75
CA TRP A 34 -63.38 -7.07 8.13
C TRP A 34 -62.42 -6.31 9.05
N LEU A 35 -61.14 -6.64 9.00
CA LEU A 35 -60.10 -6.02 9.81
C LEU A 35 -59.90 -4.55 9.43
N GLY A 36 -59.81 -4.27 8.12
CA GLY A 36 -59.63 -2.91 7.62
C GLY A 36 -60.83 -2.01 7.89
N GLY A 37 -62.05 -2.52 7.68
CA GLY A 37 -63.26 -1.76 7.96
C GLY A 37 -63.41 -1.44 9.45
N THR A 38 -63.08 -2.40 10.32
CA THR A 38 -63.14 -2.21 11.78
C THR A 38 -62.05 -1.27 12.30
N LEU A 39 -60.82 -1.37 11.78
CA LEU A 39 -59.75 -0.42 12.12
C LEU A 39 -60.08 1.00 11.64
N GLY A 40 -60.61 1.12 10.43
CA GLY A 40 -61.08 2.40 9.88
C GLY A 40 -62.17 3.03 10.73
N ALA A 41 -63.14 2.24 11.19
CA ALA A 41 -64.17 2.68 12.11
C ALA A 41 -63.58 3.13 13.47
N ALA A 42 -62.75 2.29 14.08
CA ALA A 42 -62.16 2.56 15.40
C ALA A 42 -61.30 3.83 15.43
N LEU A 43 -60.50 4.07 14.38
CA LEU A 43 -59.66 5.26 14.25
C LEU A 43 -60.47 6.55 14.03
N ASN A 44 -61.71 6.45 13.59
CA ASN A 44 -62.64 7.56 13.39
C ASN A 44 -63.51 7.84 14.64
N GLY A 45 -63.09 7.35 15.82
CA GLY A 45 -63.70 7.67 17.12
C GLY A 45 -64.91 6.84 17.52
N THR A 46 -65.31 5.83 16.74
CA THR A 46 -66.50 5.00 17.01
C THR A 46 -66.21 3.76 17.85
N GLY A 47 -64.95 3.57 18.25
CA GLY A 47 -64.49 2.43 19.03
C GLY A 47 -64.45 1.11 18.24
N TRP A 48 -64.09 0.03 18.92
CA TRP A 48 -63.95 -1.29 18.30
C TRP A 48 -65.29 -2.06 18.31
N HIS A 49 -66.11 -1.83 17.29
CA HIS A 49 -67.41 -2.49 17.11
C HIS A 49 -67.47 -3.22 15.75
N PRO A 50 -66.79 -4.37 15.60
CA PRO A 50 -66.80 -5.12 14.35
C PRO A 50 -68.15 -5.79 14.08
N PRO A 51 -68.58 -5.90 12.82
CA PRO A 51 -69.66 -6.81 12.43
C PRO A 51 -69.24 -8.27 12.63
N ALA A 52 -70.21 -9.20 12.67
CA ALA A 52 -69.90 -10.63 12.69
C ALA A 52 -69.08 -11.02 11.44
N PHE A 53 -67.99 -11.76 11.65
CA PHE A 53 -67.16 -12.22 10.53
C PHE A 53 -67.96 -13.16 9.62
N SER A 54 -67.90 -12.91 8.31
CA SER A 54 -68.54 -13.75 7.30
C SER A 54 -67.70 -13.78 6.03
N VAL A 55 -67.67 -14.92 5.35
CA VAL A 55 -67.07 -15.06 4.00
C VAL A 55 -67.87 -14.31 2.92
N THR A 56 -69.11 -13.93 3.21
CA THR A 56 -69.96 -13.12 2.33
C THR A 56 -69.83 -11.62 2.56
N LEU A 57 -68.92 -11.20 3.44
CA LEU A 57 -68.71 -9.79 3.81
C LEU A 57 -68.34 -8.89 2.62
N PRO A 58 -67.56 -9.32 1.60
CA PRO A 58 -67.35 -8.54 0.39
C PRO A 58 -68.65 -8.30 -0.39
N ALA A 59 -69.49 -9.33 -0.51
CA ALA A 59 -70.78 -9.22 -1.21
C ALA A 59 -71.74 -8.29 -0.46
N ARG A 60 -71.81 -8.41 0.87
CA ARG A 60 -72.64 -7.52 1.71
C ARG A 60 -72.15 -6.07 1.67
N LEU A 61 -70.84 -5.84 1.67
CA LEU A 61 -70.29 -4.50 1.55
C LEU A 61 -70.65 -3.84 0.20
N LEU A 62 -70.76 -4.63 -0.86
CA LEU A 62 -71.18 -4.18 -2.20
C LEU A 62 -72.69 -3.95 -2.31
N THR A 63 -73.53 -4.80 -1.69
CA THR A 63 -74.99 -4.75 -1.84
C THR A 63 -75.68 -3.89 -0.79
N GLU A 64 -75.20 -3.90 0.46
CA GLU A 64 -75.81 -3.23 1.61
C GLU A 64 -75.05 -1.96 2.02
N GLY A 65 -73.83 -1.76 1.50
CA GLY A 65 -72.97 -0.61 1.80
C GLY A 65 -72.31 -0.68 3.18
N SER A 66 -71.34 0.23 3.42
CA SER A 66 -70.60 0.27 4.69
C SER A 66 -71.45 0.67 5.89
N GLY A 67 -72.52 1.45 5.68
CA GLY A 67 -73.42 1.91 6.75
C GLY A 67 -74.29 0.81 7.37
N ALA A 68 -74.56 -0.30 6.66
CA ALA A 68 -75.26 -1.45 7.23
C ALA A 68 -74.33 -2.29 8.14
N LEU A 69 -73.05 -2.37 7.78
CA LEU A 69 -72.05 -3.20 8.47
C LEU A 69 -71.32 -2.45 9.60
N TRP A 70 -71.12 -1.13 9.45
CA TRP A 70 -70.56 -0.24 10.47
C TRP A 70 -71.44 1.01 10.63
N PRO A 71 -72.60 0.90 11.33
CA PRO A 71 -73.64 1.94 11.36
C PRO A 71 -73.20 3.29 11.93
N GLN A 72 -72.20 3.27 12.81
CA GLN A 72 -71.70 4.48 13.48
C GLN A 72 -70.48 5.09 12.78
N ALA A 73 -69.90 4.42 11.78
CA ALA A 73 -68.66 4.84 11.13
C ALA A 73 -68.93 5.58 9.82
N SER A 74 -68.11 6.59 9.52
CA SER A 74 -68.11 7.25 8.22
C SER A 74 -67.69 6.25 7.12
N PRO A 75 -68.41 6.18 5.98
CA PRO A 75 -68.03 5.32 4.86
C PRO A 75 -66.58 5.54 4.41
N VAL A 76 -66.11 6.79 4.40
CA VAL A 76 -64.73 7.14 4.02
C VAL A 76 -63.72 6.47 4.95
N ALA A 77 -63.99 6.45 6.26
CA ALA A 77 -63.09 5.85 7.24
C ALA A 77 -62.97 4.33 7.05
N VAL A 78 -64.09 3.65 6.80
CA VAL A 78 -64.15 2.20 6.53
C VAL A 78 -63.35 1.85 5.27
N TYR A 79 -63.58 2.55 4.15
CA TYR A 79 -62.85 2.27 2.90
C TYR A 79 -61.36 2.61 3.02
N CYS A 80 -60.99 3.72 3.69
CA CYS A 80 -59.60 4.05 3.97
C CYS A 80 -58.91 2.96 4.80
N GLY A 81 -59.58 2.44 5.84
CA GLY A 81 -59.05 1.34 6.65
C GLY A 81 -58.87 0.04 5.87
N ILE A 82 -59.80 -0.30 4.98
CA ILE A 82 -59.68 -1.45 4.06
C ILE A 82 -58.48 -1.27 3.13
N VAL A 83 -58.37 -0.12 2.47
CA VAL A 83 -57.24 0.19 1.58
C VAL A 83 -55.91 0.14 2.33
N LEU A 84 -55.84 0.65 3.56
CA LEU A 84 -54.63 0.61 4.38
C LEU A 84 -54.23 -0.83 4.76
N VAL A 85 -55.18 -1.68 5.14
CA VAL A 85 -54.87 -3.08 5.50
C VAL A 85 -54.40 -3.88 4.29
N PHE A 86 -55.09 -3.77 3.14
CA PHE A 86 -54.63 -4.44 1.92
C PHE A 86 -53.32 -3.86 1.39
N GLY A 87 -53.12 -2.54 1.49
CA GLY A 87 -51.87 -1.87 1.15
C GLY A 87 -50.71 -2.34 2.02
N ALA A 88 -50.91 -2.41 3.34
CA ALA A 88 -49.92 -2.91 4.30
C ALA A 88 -49.61 -4.39 4.10
N ALA A 89 -50.62 -5.24 3.89
CA ALA A 89 -50.43 -6.66 3.61
C ALA A 89 -49.68 -6.89 2.29
N THR A 90 -50.03 -6.14 1.24
CA THR A 90 -49.33 -6.18 -0.05
C THR A 90 -47.88 -5.72 0.12
N ALA A 91 -47.63 -4.62 0.83
CA ALA A 91 -46.27 -4.17 1.13
C ALA A 91 -45.48 -5.20 1.95
N ALA A 92 -46.11 -5.84 2.94
CA ALA A 92 -45.49 -6.87 3.78
C ALA A 92 -45.09 -8.14 3.01
N VAL A 93 -45.68 -8.41 1.84
CA VAL A 93 -45.29 -9.53 0.95
C VAL A 93 -44.34 -9.04 -0.15
N VAL A 94 -44.71 -7.97 -0.84
CA VAL A 94 -43.97 -7.46 -2.00
C VAL A 94 -42.60 -6.94 -1.59
N VAL A 95 -42.47 -6.20 -0.49
CA VAL A 95 -41.18 -5.65 -0.04
C VAL A 95 -40.16 -6.75 0.27
N PRO A 96 -40.44 -7.77 1.10
CA PRO A 96 -39.47 -8.84 1.34
C PRO A 96 -39.22 -9.70 0.10
N VAL A 97 -40.23 -10.03 -0.70
CA VAL A 97 -40.03 -10.78 -1.96
C VAL A 97 -39.17 -9.99 -2.94
N TRP A 98 -39.44 -8.69 -3.11
CA TRP A 98 -38.64 -7.80 -3.93
C TRP A 98 -37.22 -7.66 -3.40
N LYS A 99 -37.03 -7.50 -2.07
CA LYS A 99 -35.70 -7.50 -1.44
C LYS A 99 -34.97 -8.84 -1.61
N LEU A 100 -35.66 -9.96 -1.57
CA LEU A 100 -35.07 -11.30 -1.75
C LEU A 100 -34.64 -11.52 -3.21
N LEU A 101 -35.52 -11.16 -4.16
CA LEU A 101 -35.28 -11.27 -5.59
C LEU A 101 -34.23 -10.26 -6.09
N SER A 102 -34.21 -9.03 -5.56
CA SER A 102 -33.20 -8.03 -5.89
C SER A 102 -31.82 -8.41 -5.34
N ARG A 103 -31.76 -8.98 -4.13
CA ARG A 103 -30.53 -9.59 -3.58
C ARG A 103 -30.01 -10.75 -4.41
N SER A 104 -30.89 -11.56 -5.00
CA SER A 104 -30.49 -12.64 -5.90
C SER A 104 -29.99 -12.15 -7.27
N ARG A 105 -30.43 -10.99 -7.76
CA ARG A 105 -29.95 -10.38 -9.00
C ARG A 105 -28.57 -9.72 -8.86
N SER A 106 -28.18 -9.34 -7.64
CA SER A 106 -26.88 -8.70 -7.37
C SER A 106 -25.73 -9.68 -7.10
N ARG A 107 -25.99 -10.99 -7.03
CA ARG A 107 -24.91 -11.99 -6.99
C ARG A 107 -24.34 -12.12 -8.40
N THR A 108 -23.14 -11.60 -8.61
CA THR A 108 -22.29 -11.97 -9.76
C THR A 108 -22.06 -13.48 -9.68
N LYS A 109 -22.88 -14.24 -10.40
CA LYS A 109 -22.75 -15.69 -10.53
C LYS A 109 -21.30 -16.00 -10.94
N GLY A 110 -20.66 -16.92 -10.23
CA GLY A 110 -19.27 -17.33 -10.51
C GLY A 110 -18.20 -16.78 -9.57
N LEU A 111 -18.41 -15.61 -8.93
CA LEU A 111 -17.46 -15.07 -7.94
C LEU A 111 -17.61 -15.74 -6.56
N ALA A 112 -16.55 -15.69 -5.75
CA ALA A 112 -16.57 -16.18 -4.39
C ALA A 112 -17.56 -15.42 -3.50
N GLY A 113 -18.28 -16.17 -2.68
CA GLY A 113 -19.13 -15.63 -1.62
C GLY A 113 -18.56 -15.90 -0.23
N ARG A 114 -19.40 -15.69 0.78
CA ARG A 114 -19.03 -15.86 2.19
C ARG A 114 -18.52 -17.27 2.54
N ARG A 115 -18.98 -18.30 1.82
CA ARG A 115 -18.58 -19.69 2.10
C ARG A 115 -17.17 -19.95 1.62
N GLU A 116 -16.85 -19.55 0.38
CA GLU A 116 -15.52 -19.68 -0.19
C GLU A 116 -14.49 -18.82 0.55
N LEU A 117 -14.91 -17.66 1.07
CA LEU A 117 -14.06 -16.73 1.82
C LEU A 117 -14.02 -16.98 3.34
N ALA A 118 -14.49 -18.13 3.82
CA ALA A 118 -14.63 -18.38 5.27
C ALA A 118 -13.34 -18.19 6.06
N ALA A 119 -12.17 -18.48 5.47
CA ALA A 119 -10.86 -18.28 6.08
C ALA A 119 -10.50 -16.79 6.28
N MET A 120 -11.02 -15.89 5.44
CA MET A 120 -10.79 -14.45 5.48
C MET A 120 -11.84 -13.68 6.30
N LEU A 121 -12.90 -14.37 6.74
CA LEU A 121 -13.90 -13.82 7.65
C LEU A 121 -13.37 -13.71 9.08
N PRO A 122 -13.97 -12.85 9.95
CA PRO A 122 -13.47 -12.60 11.31
C PRO A 122 -13.16 -13.87 12.13
N ALA A 123 -13.99 -14.89 12.07
CA ALA A 123 -13.75 -16.15 12.80
C ALA A 123 -12.58 -16.96 12.22
N GLY A 124 -12.48 -17.06 10.89
CA GLY A 124 -11.40 -17.78 10.21
C GLY A 124 -10.06 -17.10 10.43
N ILE A 125 -10.02 -15.77 10.29
CA ILE A 125 -8.79 -15.00 10.43
C ILE A 125 -8.32 -14.93 11.89
N ALA A 126 -9.24 -14.82 12.86
CA ALA A 126 -8.90 -14.89 14.28
C ALA A 126 -8.32 -16.25 14.67
N LYS A 127 -8.80 -17.35 14.08
CA LYS A 127 -8.19 -18.67 14.26
C LYS A 127 -6.77 -18.68 13.71
N ARG A 128 -6.57 -18.18 12.49
CA ARG A 128 -5.25 -18.13 11.86
C ARG A 128 -4.26 -17.26 12.62
N ALA A 129 -4.71 -16.12 13.15
CA ALA A 129 -3.89 -15.24 13.98
C ALA A 129 -3.33 -15.94 15.22
N ARG A 130 -4.15 -16.74 15.92
CA ARG A 130 -3.70 -17.52 17.09
C ARG A 130 -2.72 -18.62 16.74
N GLU A 131 -2.81 -19.17 15.52
CA GLU A 131 -1.84 -20.17 15.02
C GLU A 131 -0.49 -19.52 14.68
N LEU A 132 -0.50 -18.32 14.11
CA LEU A 132 0.70 -17.62 13.65
C LEU A 132 1.39 -16.78 14.72
N ARG A 133 0.67 -16.40 15.78
CA ARG A 133 1.13 -15.47 16.83
C ARG A 133 1.02 -16.12 18.21
N PRO A 134 2.11 -16.71 18.71
CA PRO A 134 2.13 -17.34 20.04
C PRO A 134 1.68 -16.39 21.16
N SER A 135 1.93 -15.08 21.04
CA SER A 135 1.50 -14.08 22.02
C SER A 135 -0.02 -14.00 22.19
N LEU A 136 -0.79 -14.35 21.16
CA LEU A 136 -2.26 -14.25 21.15
C LEU A 136 -2.97 -15.54 21.57
N LYS A 137 -2.24 -16.63 21.84
CA LYS A 137 -2.81 -17.97 22.04
C LYS A 137 -3.83 -18.03 23.19
N ASN A 138 -3.58 -17.26 24.25
CA ASN A 138 -4.39 -17.25 25.47
C ASN A 138 -5.35 -16.04 25.57
N GLU A 139 -5.44 -15.20 24.53
CA GLU A 139 -6.36 -14.06 24.53
C GLU A 139 -7.79 -14.50 24.16
N SER A 140 -8.73 -14.21 25.07
CA SER A 140 -10.14 -14.56 24.92
C SER A 140 -10.80 -13.77 23.78
N GLU A 141 -10.53 -12.48 23.71
CA GLU A 141 -11.02 -11.58 22.66
C GLU A 141 -9.85 -10.90 21.97
N LEU A 142 -9.82 -10.98 20.65
CA LEU A 142 -8.80 -10.33 19.84
C LEU A 142 -9.38 -9.07 19.22
N HIS A 143 -8.66 -7.96 19.34
CA HIS A 143 -8.97 -6.77 18.55
C HIS A 143 -8.82 -7.13 17.06
N PRO A 144 -9.71 -6.65 16.16
CA PRO A 144 -9.61 -6.98 14.73
C PRO A 144 -8.22 -6.77 14.15
N ASP A 145 -7.52 -5.72 14.57
CA ASP A 145 -6.17 -5.39 14.08
C ASP A 145 -5.06 -6.33 14.56
N GLN A 146 -5.33 -7.16 15.57
CA GLN A 146 -4.45 -8.27 15.95
C GLN A 146 -4.67 -9.52 15.10
N THR A 147 -5.73 -9.56 14.27
CA THR A 147 -6.12 -10.79 13.54
C THR A 147 -5.59 -10.86 12.12
N GLY A 148 -5.43 -9.72 11.43
CA GLY A 148 -4.97 -9.70 10.05
C GLY A 148 -5.13 -8.31 9.41
N ASN A 149 -4.75 -8.21 8.14
CA ASN A 149 -4.77 -6.94 7.41
C ASN A 149 -6.14 -6.70 6.73
N LEU A 150 -6.70 -5.51 6.91
CA LEU A 150 -8.00 -5.12 6.35
C LEU A 150 -8.03 -5.08 4.81
N LEU A 151 -8.77 -5.97 4.15
CA LEU A 151 -8.93 -5.91 2.68
C LEU A 151 -10.11 -5.01 2.28
N GLY A 152 -11.19 -5.07 3.04
CA GLY A 152 -12.44 -4.35 2.76
C GLY A 152 -13.67 -5.22 3.03
N ASP A 153 -14.82 -4.84 2.51
CA ASP A 153 -16.07 -5.57 2.68
C ASP A 153 -16.40 -6.38 1.42
N LEU A 154 -16.86 -7.62 1.58
CA LEU A 154 -17.35 -8.40 0.45
C LEU A 154 -18.52 -7.68 -0.25
N ALA A 155 -18.44 -7.42 -1.54
CA ALA A 155 -19.53 -6.76 -2.28
C ALA A 155 -20.74 -7.71 -2.49
N PRO A 156 -21.98 -7.18 -2.59
CA PRO A 156 -22.38 -5.77 -2.48
C PRO A 156 -22.50 -5.26 -1.03
N ASP A 157 -22.96 -6.10 -0.09
CA ASP A 157 -23.23 -5.79 1.32
C ASP A 157 -22.86 -6.99 2.21
N GLY A 158 -21.60 -7.41 2.10
CA GLY A 158 -21.01 -8.53 2.81
C GLY A 158 -20.20 -8.12 4.03
N PRO A 159 -19.65 -9.10 4.75
CA PRO A 159 -18.81 -8.87 5.92
C PRO A 159 -17.44 -8.32 5.54
N GLU A 160 -16.75 -7.76 6.53
CA GLU A 160 -15.33 -7.42 6.46
C GLU A 160 -14.49 -8.67 6.17
N LEU A 161 -13.50 -8.50 5.30
CA LEU A 161 -12.50 -9.48 4.92
C LEU A 161 -11.11 -9.00 5.35
N ARG A 162 -10.31 -9.95 5.85
CA ARG A 162 -8.90 -9.72 6.19
C ARG A 162 -8.00 -10.78 5.59
N SER A 163 -6.80 -10.38 5.19
CA SER A 163 -5.70 -11.29 4.89
C SER A 163 -4.92 -11.63 6.16
N SER A 164 -4.27 -12.78 6.14
CA SER A 164 -3.41 -13.26 7.23
C SER A 164 -2.11 -12.45 7.29
N PHE A 165 -1.41 -12.48 8.43
CA PHE A 165 -0.07 -11.88 8.55
C PHE A 165 1.03 -12.70 7.88
N GLU A 166 0.69 -13.83 7.29
CA GLU A 166 1.58 -14.54 6.37
C GLU A 166 1.33 -14.22 4.90
N ASP A 167 0.23 -13.53 4.59
CA ASP A 167 -0.08 -13.17 3.22
C ASP A 167 0.82 -12.02 2.77
N VAL A 168 1.27 -12.12 1.52
CA VAL A 168 1.99 -11.06 0.80
C VAL A 168 1.07 -10.50 -0.28
N GLU A 169 1.01 -9.18 -0.36
CA GLU A 169 -0.03 -8.44 -1.07
C GLU A 169 0.56 -7.64 -2.24
N LEU A 170 -0.04 -7.77 -3.42
CA LEU A 170 0.29 -7.00 -4.62
C LEU A 170 -0.96 -6.29 -5.12
N ASP A 171 -0.93 -4.96 -5.09
CA ASP A 171 -2.09 -4.15 -5.46
C ASP A 171 -1.81 -3.35 -6.72
N LEU A 172 -2.71 -3.50 -7.70
CA LEU A 172 -2.64 -2.80 -8.97
C LEU A 172 -3.82 -1.84 -9.08
N MET A 173 -3.55 -0.54 -8.99
CA MET A 173 -4.57 0.50 -8.99
C MET A 173 -4.09 1.75 -9.71
N ALA A 174 -4.90 2.27 -10.63
CA ALA A 174 -4.55 3.49 -11.36
C ALA A 174 -4.39 4.71 -10.44
N PRO A 175 -3.73 5.78 -10.92
CA PRO A 175 -3.68 7.04 -10.19
C PRO A 175 -5.08 7.51 -9.78
N ARG A 176 -5.20 7.99 -8.52
CA ARG A 176 -6.47 8.48 -7.94
C ARG A 176 -7.58 7.42 -7.83
N ALA A 177 -7.26 6.12 -7.91
CA ALA A 177 -8.22 5.03 -7.67
C ALA A 177 -8.46 4.71 -6.18
N GLY A 178 -7.70 5.34 -5.28
CA GLY A 178 -7.83 5.17 -3.83
C GLY A 178 -6.77 4.27 -3.19
N LYS A 179 -5.66 3.97 -3.90
CA LYS A 179 -4.50 3.19 -3.41
C LYS A 179 -4.02 3.64 -2.02
N SER A 180 -3.68 4.93 -1.89
CA SER A 180 -3.19 5.49 -0.63
C SER A 180 -4.28 5.55 0.45
N THR A 181 -5.48 6.01 0.10
CA THR A 181 -6.57 6.22 1.07
C THR A 181 -7.25 4.94 1.55
N GLY A 182 -7.31 3.91 0.69
CA GLY A 182 -8.03 2.67 0.92
C GLY A 182 -7.15 1.49 1.30
N ILE A 183 -5.83 1.58 1.08
CA ILE A 183 -4.89 0.50 1.37
C ILE A 183 -3.73 1.02 2.22
N ALA A 184 -2.88 1.92 1.71
CA ALA A 184 -1.65 2.32 2.38
C ALA A 184 -1.89 2.91 3.78
N VAL A 185 -2.77 3.91 3.89
CA VAL A 185 -3.11 4.55 5.16
C VAL A 185 -3.73 3.55 6.15
N PRO A 186 -4.78 2.78 5.80
CA PRO A 186 -5.31 1.74 6.69
C PRO A 186 -4.27 0.72 7.15
N ARG A 187 -3.34 0.28 6.28
CA ARG A 187 -2.26 -0.66 6.64
C ARG A 187 -1.36 -0.07 7.73
N VAL A 188 -0.92 1.18 7.57
CA VAL A 188 -0.04 1.86 8.55
C VAL A 188 -0.77 2.13 9.86
N LEU A 189 -1.98 2.70 9.82
CA LEU A 189 -2.72 3.06 11.03
C LEU A 189 -3.04 1.84 11.90
N ARG A 190 -3.27 0.68 11.28
CA ARG A 190 -3.72 -0.55 11.93
C ARG A 190 -2.58 -1.53 12.20
N ALA A 191 -1.34 -1.17 11.87
CA ALA A 191 -0.16 -2.01 12.10
C ALA A 191 0.11 -2.18 13.61
N THR A 192 0.33 -3.43 14.03
CA THR A 192 0.55 -3.79 15.45
C THR A 192 2.03 -3.86 15.84
N GLY A 193 2.92 -4.11 14.89
CA GLY A 193 4.37 -4.08 15.07
C GLY A 193 5.03 -2.88 14.37
N ALA A 194 6.30 -3.06 14.03
CA ALA A 194 7.09 -2.08 13.30
C ALA A 194 6.51 -1.81 11.90
N VAL A 195 6.64 -0.57 11.44
CA VAL A 195 6.20 -0.15 10.10
C VAL A 195 7.39 0.33 9.28
N LEU A 196 7.43 -0.08 8.02
CA LEU A 196 8.24 0.50 6.96
C LEU A 196 7.28 1.06 5.90
N LEU A 197 7.37 2.35 5.58
CA LEU A 197 6.63 2.95 4.48
C LEU A 197 7.56 3.70 3.54
N THR A 198 7.49 3.39 2.24
CA THR A 198 8.11 4.20 1.18
C THR A 198 7.06 5.10 0.55
N SER A 199 7.39 6.33 0.15
CA SER A 199 6.49 7.16 -0.68
C SER A 199 7.24 8.29 -1.39
N ASN A 200 6.69 8.78 -2.51
CA ASN A 200 7.13 10.00 -3.18
C ASN A 200 6.27 11.24 -2.88
N LYS A 201 5.29 11.09 -1.98
CA LYS A 201 4.40 12.15 -1.55
C LYS A 201 4.30 12.15 -0.04
N SER A 202 3.97 13.31 0.51
CA SER A 202 3.76 13.48 1.94
C SER A 202 2.36 13.10 2.40
N ASP A 203 1.48 12.61 1.52
CA ASP A 203 0.06 12.38 1.81
C ASP A 203 -0.18 11.26 2.83
N VAL A 204 0.44 10.09 2.65
CA VAL A 204 0.33 9.00 3.63
C VAL A 204 1.02 9.36 4.93
N TYR A 205 2.19 10.01 4.86
CA TYR A 205 2.93 10.52 6.01
C TYR A 205 2.05 11.48 6.83
N ALA A 206 1.49 12.51 6.20
CA ALA A 206 0.69 13.54 6.87
C ALA A 206 -0.51 12.95 7.62
N VAL A 207 -1.18 11.98 6.99
CA VAL A 207 -2.36 11.32 7.59
C VAL A 207 -2.00 10.39 8.75
N THR A 208 -0.85 9.72 8.68
CA THR A 208 -0.55 8.60 9.60
C THR A 208 0.41 8.94 10.72
N ARG A 209 1.27 9.95 10.54
CA ARG A 209 2.35 10.30 11.46
C ARG A 209 1.87 10.53 12.89
N ALA A 210 0.92 11.42 13.09
CA ALA A 210 0.44 11.79 14.44
C ALA A 210 -0.18 10.59 15.19
N GLN A 211 -0.78 9.64 14.48
CA GLN A 211 -1.33 8.44 15.10
C GLN A 211 -0.23 7.42 15.41
N ARG A 212 0.77 7.26 14.54
CA ARG A 212 1.92 6.38 14.80
C ARG A 212 2.79 6.87 15.95
N GLN A 213 2.92 8.18 16.14
CA GLN A 213 3.62 8.78 17.28
C GLN A 213 3.01 8.41 18.64
N LYS A 214 1.72 8.06 18.69
CA LYS A 214 1.08 7.58 19.93
C LYS A 214 1.44 6.12 20.26
N THR A 215 1.92 5.37 19.27
CA THR A 215 2.21 3.93 19.38
C THR A 215 3.70 3.66 19.59
N GLY A 216 4.57 4.42 18.93
CA GLY A 216 6.01 4.24 18.98
C GLY A 216 6.76 5.43 18.38
N LEU A 217 8.08 5.33 18.31
CA LEU A 217 8.92 6.36 17.71
C LEU A 217 8.68 6.44 16.20
N VAL A 218 8.68 7.66 15.67
CA VAL A 218 8.55 7.91 14.23
C VAL A 218 9.88 8.40 13.67
N TRP A 219 10.52 7.52 12.93
CA TRP A 219 11.71 7.77 12.14
C TRP A 219 11.28 8.30 10.76
N THR A 220 11.80 9.47 10.38
CA THR A 220 11.50 10.08 9.07
C THR A 220 12.80 10.32 8.34
N PHE A 221 13.00 9.59 7.25
CA PHE A 221 14.13 9.72 6.34
C PHE A 221 13.65 10.48 5.10
N ASP A 222 13.93 11.79 5.05
CA ASP A 222 13.44 12.72 4.02
C ASP A 222 14.59 13.52 3.38
N PRO A 223 15.54 12.84 2.71
CA PRO A 223 16.75 13.47 2.17
C PRO A 223 16.49 14.49 1.06
N GLN A 224 15.29 14.51 0.49
CA GLN A 224 14.94 15.39 -0.63
C GLN A 224 13.79 16.36 -0.31
N GLY A 225 13.40 16.47 0.97
CA GLY A 225 12.38 17.41 1.42
C GLY A 225 11.00 17.20 0.78
N ILE A 226 10.45 15.99 0.84
CA ILE A 226 9.06 15.67 0.48
C ILE A 226 8.09 16.26 1.51
N ALA A 227 8.40 16.08 2.79
CA ALA A 227 7.64 16.62 3.92
C ALA A 227 8.36 17.81 4.57
N HIS A 228 9.55 18.16 4.06
CA HIS A 228 10.44 19.20 4.58
C HIS A 228 10.70 19.02 6.08
N THR A 229 10.79 17.77 6.54
CA THR A 229 11.05 17.50 7.96
C THR A 229 12.50 17.84 8.31
N PRO A 230 12.76 18.47 9.47
CA PRO A 230 14.12 18.59 9.97
C PRO A 230 14.77 17.21 10.08
N ARG A 231 16.06 17.10 9.75
CA ARG A 231 16.81 15.86 9.91
C ARG A 231 16.88 15.52 11.40
N GLY A 232 16.16 14.47 11.79
CA GLY A 232 16.08 13.99 13.18
C GLY A 232 16.79 12.66 13.42
N MET A 233 17.45 12.12 12.39
CA MET A 233 18.11 10.82 12.41
C MET A 233 19.21 10.78 11.35
N TRP A 234 20.10 9.80 11.47
CA TRP A 234 20.98 9.35 10.40
C TRP A 234 21.02 7.82 10.36
N TRP A 235 21.44 7.23 9.26
CA TRP A 235 21.59 5.79 9.09
C TRP A 235 23.03 5.47 8.70
N ASN A 236 23.67 4.53 9.39
CA ASN A 236 24.97 4.04 8.93
C ASN A 236 24.81 3.13 7.71
N MET A 237 24.93 3.71 6.51
CA MET A 237 24.80 2.96 5.25
C MET A 237 25.86 1.88 5.07
N LEU A 238 27.03 2.03 5.68
CA LEU A 238 28.14 1.07 5.58
C LEU A 238 28.05 -0.07 6.61
N ALA A 239 27.09 -0.06 7.53
CA ALA A 239 27.00 -1.02 8.63
C ALA A 239 26.97 -2.49 8.18
N ASP A 240 26.28 -2.79 7.07
CA ASP A 240 26.20 -4.15 6.52
C ASP A 240 27.35 -4.46 5.53
N CYS A 241 28.17 -3.47 5.17
CA CYS A 241 29.21 -3.59 4.14
C CYS A 241 30.53 -4.19 4.64
N HIS A 242 30.59 -4.69 5.88
CA HIS A 242 31.75 -5.44 6.37
C HIS A 242 31.91 -6.83 5.72
N THR A 243 30.92 -7.27 4.94
CA THR A 243 30.96 -8.51 4.15
C THR A 243 30.89 -8.19 2.65
N ILE A 244 31.46 -9.07 1.81
CA ILE A 244 31.36 -8.93 0.35
C ILE A 244 29.89 -8.93 -0.09
N GLU A 245 29.06 -9.80 0.50
CA GLU A 245 27.64 -9.90 0.19
C GLU A 245 26.91 -8.60 0.49
N GLY A 246 27.07 -8.04 1.68
CA GLY A 246 26.44 -6.79 2.09
C GLY A 246 26.90 -5.60 1.23
N ALA A 247 28.20 -5.48 0.95
CA ALA A 247 28.73 -4.44 0.07
C ALA A 247 28.21 -4.56 -1.37
N ARG A 248 28.11 -5.79 -1.89
CA ARG A 248 27.58 -6.06 -3.24
C ARG A 248 26.09 -5.76 -3.35
N ARG A 249 25.34 -6.06 -2.29
CA ARG A 249 23.91 -5.80 -2.20
C ARG A 249 23.62 -4.30 -2.15
N LEU A 250 24.33 -3.54 -1.32
CA LEU A 250 24.22 -2.08 -1.31
C LEU A 250 24.56 -1.49 -2.69
N SER A 251 25.66 -1.94 -3.31
CA SER A 251 26.04 -1.54 -4.67
C SER A 251 24.93 -1.83 -5.69
N GLY A 252 24.26 -2.97 -5.55
CA GLY A 252 23.15 -3.36 -6.41
C GLY A 252 21.98 -2.38 -6.38
N HIS A 253 21.67 -1.79 -5.21
CA HIS A 253 20.61 -0.79 -5.06
C HIS A 253 20.93 0.51 -5.79
N PHE A 254 22.17 1.01 -5.66
CA PHE A 254 22.62 2.19 -6.40
C PHE A 254 22.57 1.97 -7.91
N VAL A 255 23.10 0.83 -8.37
CA VAL A 255 23.13 0.49 -9.79
C VAL A 255 21.73 0.31 -10.38
N SER A 256 20.81 -0.31 -9.63
CA SER A 256 19.42 -0.53 -10.07
C SER A 256 18.59 0.75 -10.07
N SER A 257 19.01 1.78 -9.33
CA SER A 257 18.33 3.08 -9.30
C SER A 257 18.57 3.91 -10.56
N VAL A 258 19.71 3.73 -11.24
CA VAL A 258 20.06 4.45 -12.48
C VAL A 258 19.67 3.65 -13.73
N ASN A 259 19.58 2.33 -13.63
CA ASN A 259 19.13 1.51 -14.75
C ASN A 259 17.59 1.48 -14.85
N ASP A 260 17.06 2.16 -15.87
CA ASP A 260 15.63 2.24 -16.13
C ASP A 260 15.05 1.06 -16.91
N ASP A 261 15.91 0.17 -17.42
CA ASP A 261 15.52 -1.01 -18.19
C ASP A 261 16.33 -2.25 -17.76
N ALA A 262 15.74 -3.05 -16.88
CA ALA A 262 16.33 -4.28 -16.38
C ALA A 262 16.60 -5.33 -17.49
N SER A 263 16.03 -5.16 -18.69
CA SER A 263 16.22 -6.09 -19.82
C SER A 263 17.59 -5.95 -20.50
N LYS A 264 18.28 -4.82 -20.31
CA LYS A 264 19.63 -4.59 -20.85
C LYS A 264 20.67 -4.90 -19.78
N LYS A 265 21.25 -6.10 -19.83
CA LYS A 265 22.44 -6.44 -19.05
C LYS A 265 23.66 -5.78 -19.68
N ASP A 266 23.90 -4.53 -19.32
CA ASP A 266 25.08 -3.79 -19.78
C ASP A 266 26.32 -4.24 -18.99
N PHE A 267 27.38 -4.61 -19.72
CA PHE A 267 28.68 -4.95 -19.15
C PHE A 267 29.19 -3.87 -18.18
N TRP A 268 28.98 -2.59 -18.54
CA TRP A 268 29.37 -1.42 -17.76
C TRP A 268 28.69 -1.37 -16.39
N ILE A 269 27.40 -1.71 -16.32
CA ILE A 269 26.60 -1.76 -15.08
C ILE A 269 27.18 -2.82 -14.13
N SER A 270 27.54 -3.99 -14.66
CA SER A 270 28.13 -5.07 -13.84
C SER A 270 29.54 -4.71 -13.34
N ALA A 271 30.36 -4.08 -14.18
CA ALA A 271 31.70 -3.64 -13.81
C ALA A 271 31.67 -2.49 -12.78
N ALA A 272 30.73 -1.55 -12.94
CA ALA A 272 30.48 -0.48 -11.97
C ALA A 272 30.03 -1.05 -10.61
N GLN A 273 29.09 -2.01 -10.60
CA GLN A 273 28.66 -2.67 -9.36
C GLN A 273 29.84 -3.35 -8.64
N ASN A 274 30.70 -4.05 -9.38
CA ASN A 274 31.87 -4.72 -8.80
C ASN A 274 32.87 -3.70 -8.22
N THR A 275 33.07 -2.57 -8.88
CA THR A 275 33.93 -1.48 -8.40
C THR A 275 33.36 -0.88 -7.11
N LEU A 276 32.07 -0.50 -7.12
CA LEU A 276 31.38 0.00 -5.93
C LEU A 276 31.41 -1.01 -4.77
N THR A 277 31.28 -2.31 -5.07
CA THR A 277 31.37 -3.37 -4.04
C THR A 277 32.71 -3.34 -3.32
N ALA A 278 33.81 -3.25 -4.09
CA ALA A 278 35.15 -3.18 -3.51
C ALA A 278 35.34 -1.90 -2.70
N LEU A 279 34.86 -0.75 -3.20
CA LEU A 279 34.99 0.54 -2.50
C LEU A 279 34.16 0.62 -1.22
N PHE A 280 32.89 0.18 -1.22
CA PHE A 280 32.07 0.12 -0.01
C PHE A 280 32.66 -0.81 1.04
N LEU A 281 33.18 -1.97 0.61
CA LEU A 281 33.86 -2.90 1.49
C LEU A 281 35.15 -2.29 2.07
N ALA A 282 35.94 -1.60 1.25
CA ALA A 282 37.14 -0.89 1.68
C ALA A 282 36.81 0.18 2.73
N ALA A 283 35.76 0.99 2.48
CA ALA A 283 35.32 2.01 3.42
C ALA A 283 34.84 1.40 4.74
N ALA A 284 33.98 0.38 4.69
CA ALA A 284 33.47 -0.27 5.90
C ALA A 284 34.56 -0.97 6.71
N ARG A 285 35.50 -1.68 6.07
CA ARG A 285 36.59 -2.38 6.76
C ARG A 285 37.70 -1.45 7.22
N GLY A 286 37.96 -0.37 6.49
CA GLY A 286 38.97 0.63 6.78
C GLY A 286 38.53 1.73 7.72
N GLY A 287 37.24 1.79 8.08
CA GLY A 287 36.68 2.86 8.91
C GLY A 287 36.62 4.22 8.20
N ALA A 288 36.57 4.23 6.87
CA ALA A 288 36.46 5.45 6.07
C ALA A 288 35.00 5.92 5.96
N ALA A 289 34.82 7.21 5.66
CA ALA A 289 33.51 7.81 5.47
C ALA A 289 32.99 7.58 4.04
N VAL A 290 31.67 7.79 3.86
CA VAL A 290 31.04 7.73 2.54
C VAL A 290 31.61 8.80 1.60
N THR A 291 32.03 9.95 2.14
CA THR A 291 32.70 11.01 1.36
C THR A 291 34.07 10.60 0.83
N ASP A 292 34.81 9.76 1.55
CA ASP A 292 36.14 9.29 1.10
C ASP A 292 35.99 8.42 -0.15
N LEU A 293 34.95 7.59 -0.19
CA LEU A 293 34.59 6.79 -1.36
C LEU A 293 34.31 7.65 -2.61
N LEU A 294 33.68 8.83 -2.45
CA LEU A 294 33.48 9.76 -3.55
C LEU A 294 34.80 10.34 -4.06
N GLY A 295 35.75 10.57 -3.15
CA GLY A 295 37.13 10.93 -3.50
C GLY A 295 37.82 9.83 -4.32
N TRP A 296 37.73 8.58 -3.88
CA TRP A 296 38.31 7.42 -4.60
C TRP A 296 37.68 7.20 -5.98
N LEU A 297 36.39 7.50 -6.13
CA LEU A 297 35.72 7.44 -7.44
C LEU A 297 36.14 8.58 -8.38
N ALA A 298 36.53 9.73 -7.83
CA ALA A 298 37.02 10.86 -8.62
C ALA A 298 38.46 10.68 -9.07
N ASP A 299 39.30 10.02 -8.27
CA ASP A 299 40.69 9.70 -8.59
C ASP A 299 40.95 8.18 -8.57
N PRO A 300 40.81 7.48 -9.72
CA PRO A 300 41.13 6.06 -9.82
C PRO A 300 42.60 5.70 -9.49
N ALA A 301 43.51 6.67 -9.46
CA ALA A 301 44.90 6.44 -9.09
C ALA A 301 45.12 6.39 -7.58
N ASP A 302 44.13 6.81 -6.78
CA ASP A 302 44.20 6.70 -5.32
C ASP A 302 44.26 5.23 -4.91
N ARG A 303 45.35 4.87 -4.23
CA ARG A 303 45.63 3.51 -3.77
C ARG A 303 45.01 3.18 -2.43
N THR A 304 44.54 4.19 -1.69
CA THR A 304 43.93 4.05 -0.36
C THR A 304 42.92 2.90 -0.28
N PRO A 305 41.91 2.78 -1.17
CA PRO A 305 40.94 1.67 -1.07
C PRO A 305 41.56 0.29 -1.28
N ILE A 306 42.61 0.17 -2.11
CA ILE A 306 43.31 -1.10 -2.34
C ILE A 306 44.10 -1.49 -1.10
N ASP A 307 44.80 -0.53 -0.48
CA ASP A 307 45.62 -0.78 0.68
C ASP A 307 44.75 -1.07 1.92
N LEU A 308 43.62 -0.36 2.10
CA LEU A 308 42.60 -0.69 3.13
C LEU A 308 42.05 -2.12 2.99
N LEU A 309 41.79 -2.58 1.76
CA LEU A 309 41.37 -3.96 1.52
C LEU A 309 42.47 -4.98 1.87
N ARG A 310 43.74 -4.67 1.58
CA ARG A 310 44.87 -5.54 1.95
C ARG A 310 45.05 -5.62 3.46
N ASP A 311 45.00 -4.48 4.14
CA ASP A 311 45.12 -4.40 5.59
C ASP A 311 43.99 -5.15 6.30
N ALA A 312 42.79 -5.16 5.70
CA ALA A 312 41.66 -5.94 6.15
C ALA A 312 41.73 -7.45 5.78
N GLY A 313 42.83 -7.92 5.16
CA GLY A 313 43.00 -9.31 4.73
C GLY A 313 42.20 -9.71 3.48
N MET A 314 41.57 -8.76 2.79
CA MET A 314 40.74 -8.98 1.60
C MET A 314 41.57 -8.95 0.31
N VAL A 315 42.68 -9.68 0.28
CA VAL A 315 43.70 -9.63 -0.80
C VAL A 315 43.09 -9.86 -2.19
N ALA A 316 42.23 -10.87 -2.35
CA ALA A 316 41.60 -11.15 -3.64
C ALA A 316 40.73 -9.99 -4.15
N MET A 317 40.04 -9.27 -3.26
CA MET A 317 39.24 -8.09 -3.62
C MET A 317 40.15 -6.91 -3.97
N ALA A 318 41.25 -6.72 -3.22
CA ALA A 318 42.25 -5.71 -3.51
C ALA A 318 42.87 -5.92 -4.90
N GLU A 319 43.24 -7.15 -5.25
CA GLU A 319 43.77 -7.50 -6.57
C GLU A 319 42.74 -7.32 -7.69
N GLN A 320 41.46 -7.63 -7.42
CA GLN A 320 40.38 -7.39 -8.37
C GLN A 320 40.21 -5.88 -8.66
N LEU A 321 40.12 -5.04 -7.61
CA LEU A 321 40.02 -3.59 -7.76
C LEU A 321 41.26 -3.02 -8.45
N GLN A 322 42.45 -3.50 -8.08
CA GLN A 322 43.71 -3.11 -8.71
C GLN A 322 43.75 -3.48 -10.20
N GLY A 323 43.20 -4.64 -10.58
CA GLY A 323 43.03 -5.04 -11.97
C GLY A 323 42.17 -4.06 -12.77
N THR A 324 41.05 -3.61 -12.19
CA THR A 324 40.20 -2.58 -12.80
C THR A 324 40.93 -1.25 -12.95
N VAL A 325 41.66 -0.81 -11.91
CA VAL A 325 42.44 0.44 -11.94
C VAL A 325 43.58 0.42 -12.98
N ARG A 326 44.24 -0.74 -13.15
CA ARG A 326 45.32 -0.95 -14.13
C ARG A 326 44.82 -1.26 -15.55
N GLY A 327 43.51 -1.41 -15.74
CA GLY A 327 42.91 -1.68 -17.04
C GLY A 327 43.18 -0.58 -18.06
N ALA A 328 42.80 -0.83 -19.32
CA ALA A 328 42.91 0.17 -20.38
C ALA A 328 42.18 1.46 -19.99
N VAL A 329 42.81 2.61 -20.21
CA VAL A 329 42.33 3.94 -19.76
C VAL A 329 40.87 4.19 -20.12
N GLU A 330 40.49 3.98 -21.39
CA GLU A 330 39.10 4.19 -21.85
C GLU A 330 38.09 3.29 -21.13
N THR A 331 38.45 2.02 -20.89
CA THR A 331 37.58 1.06 -20.21
C THR A 331 37.46 1.38 -18.72
N ARG A 332 38.58 1.69 -18.07
CA ARG A 332 38.63 2.11 -16.67
C ARG A 332 37.77 3.36 -16.46
N ASP A 333 37.98 4.39 -17.28
CA ASP A 333 37.30 5.67 -17.13
C ASP A 333 35.79 5.53 -17.36
N SER A 334 35.38 4.69 -18.32
CA SER A 334 33.96 4.35 -18.55
C SER A 334 33.32 3.62 -17.35
N ILE A 335 34.04 2.67 -16.73
CA ILE A 335 33.56 1.95 -15.53
C ILE A 335 33.40 2.92 -14.35
N TYR A 336 34.41 3.74 -14.09
CA TYR A 336 34.39 4.72 -13.00
C TYR A 336 33.34 5.82 -13.23
N GLU A 337 33.12 6.25 -14.48
CA GLU A 337 32.07 7.19 -14.83
C GLU A 337 30.68 6.62 -14.54
N THR A 338 30.44 5.36 -14.95
CA THR A 338 29.20 4.65 -14.64
C THR A 338 29.02 4.52 -13.11
N ALA A 339 30.08 4.19 -12.37
CA ALA A 339 30.04 4.09 -10.91
C ALA A 339 29.74 5.44 -10.24
N ARG A 340 30.34 6.54 -10.69
CA ARG A 340 30.04 7.91 -10.22
C ARG A 340 28.59 8.28 -10.44
N GLN A 341 28.03 7.97 -11.62
CA GLN A 341 26.63 8.22 -11.93
C GLN A 341 25.69 7.46 -10.99
N CYS A 342 26.03 6.21 -10.65
CA CYS A 342 25.23 5.38 -9.73
C CYS A 342 25.13 5.96 -8.32
N VAL A 343 26.17 6.64 -7.83
CA VAL A 343 26.22 7.20 -6.47
C VAL A 343 26.13 8.73 -6.44
N ALA A 344 25.76 9.37 -7.55
CA ALA A 344 25.79 10.82 -7.71
C ALA A 344 24.94 11.57 -6.68
N CYS A 345 23.88 10.95 -6.14
CA CYS A 345 23.08 11.56 -5.07
C CYS A 345 23.87 11.82 -3.78
N LEU A 346 24.96 11.10 -3.55
CA LEU A 346 25.82 11.29 -2.37
C LEU A 346 26.77 12.49 -2.51
N LEU A 347 26.88 13.09 -3.71
CA LEU A 347 27.64 14.33 -3.92
C LEU A 347 26.95 15.54 -3.26
N ASP A 348 25.63 15.45 -3.02
CA ASP A 348 24.88 16.44 -2.29
C ASP A 348 25.14 16.29 -0.77
N PRO A 349 25.76 17.28 -0.09
CA PRO A 349 26.01 17.22 1.33
C PRO A 349 24.74 17.03 2.17
N GLU A 350 23.60 17.55 1.72
CA GLU A 350 22.33 17.39 2.42
C GLU A 350 21.90 15.92 2.45
N ILE A 351 22.00 15.22 1.31
CA ILE A 351 21.71 13.78 1.22
C ILE A 351 22.76 12.96 1.98
N ALA A 352 24.04 13.30 1.81
CA ALA A 352 25.15 12.58 2.43
C ALA A 352 25.09 12.62 3.97
N ALA A 353 24.57 13.70 4.56
CA ALA A 353 24.39 13.85 6.00
C ALA A 353 23.36 12.88 6.60
N TRP A 354 22.48 12.28 5.79
CA TRP A 354 21.54 11.25 6.27
C TRP A 354 22.17 9.88 6.40
N VAL A 355 23.30 9.62 5.74
CA VAL A 355 23.91 8.29 5.63
C VAL A 355 25.27 8.17 6.32
N GLN A 356 25.65 9.19 7.09
CA GLN A 356 26.95 9.30 7.75
C GLN A 356 26.79 9.60 9.24
N PRO A 357 27.78 9.22 10.07
CA PRO A 357 27.75 9.49 11.50
C PRO A 357 27.52 10.96 11.84
N ASP A 358 26.51 11.19 12.68
CA ASP A 358 26.23 12.49 13.26
C ASP A 358 26.18 12.37 14.80
N PRO A 359 27.14 12.95 15.54
CA PRO A 359 27.16 12.88 17.00
C PRO A 359 25.96 13.53 17.69
N CYS A 360 25.26 14.44 17.01
CA CYS A 360 24.14 15.20 17.56
C CYS A 360 22.78 14.53 17.32
N LEU A 361 22.71 13.54 16.45
CA LEU A 361 21.47 12.87 16.06
C LEU A 361 21.53 11.37 16.36
N PRO A 362 20.40 10.76 16.72
CA PRO A 362 20.35 9.32 16.92
C PRO A 362 20.56 8.55 15.61
N GLU A 363 21.32 7.46 15.72
CA GLU A 363 21.47 6.47 14.64
C GLU A 363 20.20 5.62 14.53
N PHE A 364 19.63 5.53 13.33
CA PHE A 364 18.59 4.56 13.05
C PHE A 364 19.20 3.17 12.81
N ARG A 365 18.75 2.22 13.62
CA ARG A 365 19.22 0.83 13.60
C ARG A 365 18.10 -0.10 13.16
N PRO A 366 18.16 -0.65 11.93
CA PRO A 366 17.13 -1.54 11.41
C PRO A 366 16.82 -2.73 12.33
N HIS A 367 17.84 -3.32 12.97
CA HIS A 367 17.69 -4.47 13.86
C HIS A 367 16.98 -4.17 15.18
N GLU A 368 16.99 -2.93 15.65
CA GLU A 368 16.24 -2.49 16.83
C GLU A 368 14.80 -2.12 16.41
N HIS A 369 14.64 -1.41 15.29
CA HIS A 369 13.35 -0.98 14.74
C HIS A 369 12.35 -2.12 14.56
N VAL A 370 12.79 -3.23 13.93
CA VAL A 370 11.92 -4.37 13.59
C VAL A 370 11.38 -5.14 14.80
N LEU A 371 11.99 -4.97 15.97
CA LEU A 371 11.54 -5.59 17.22
C LEU A 371 10.51 -4.73 17.96
N GLY A 372 10.39 -3.45 17.58
CA GLY A 372 9.53 -2.47 18.24
C GLY A 372 8.15 -2.30 17.61
N ARG A 373 7.54 -1.15 17.90
CA ARG A 373 6.30 -0.67 17.29
C ARG A 373 6.51 0.66 16.54
N ASP A 374 7.77 0.95 16.24
CA ASP A 374 8.20 2.19 15.64
C ASP A 374 7.80 2.24 14.17
N THR A 375 7.90 3.42 13.56
CA THR A 375 7.55 3.63 12.16
C THR A 375 8.68 4.33 11.43
N LEU A 376 9.14 3.73 10.33
CA LEU A 376 10.11 4.32 9.42
C LEU A 376 9.38 4.80 8.16
N TYR A 377 9.39 6.10 7.94
CA TYR A 377 8.99 6.73 6.68
C TYR A 377 10.22 7.00 5.83
N LEU A 378 10.24 6.43 4.62
CA LEU A 378 11.25 6.68 3.60
C LEU A 378 10.63 7.51 2.48
N LEU A 379 11.00 8.79 2.41
CA LEU A 379 10.43 9.74 1.49
C LEU A 379 11.46 10.17 0.43
N SER A 380 11.13 10.02 -0.85
CA SER A 380 12.06 10.35 -1.94
C SER A 380 11.32 10.82 -3.19
N LYS A 381 11.92 11.76 -3.94
CA LYS A 381 11.43 12.19 -5.25
C LYS A 381 11.87 11.21 -6.33
N ASP A 382 11.08 11.11 -7.39
CA ASP A 382 11.49 10.49 -8.66
C ASP A 382 12.26 11.51 -9.52
N GLY A 383 13.18 11.04 -10.37
CA GLY A 383 13.96 11.88 -11.31
C GLY A 383 15.44 12.14 -10.97
N GLY A 384 16.10 13.00 -11.77
CA GLY A 384 17.53 13.29 -11.65
C GLY A 384 17.91 13.85 -10.27
N GLY A 385 18.93 13.25 -9.63
CA GLY A 385 19.31 13.55 -8.25
C GLY A 385 18.52 12.76 -7.20
N SER A 386 17.73 11.74 -7.58
CA SER A 386 17.00 10.88 -6.65
C SER A 386 17.91 10.17 -5.66
N ALA A 387 17.50 10.16 -4.38
CA ALA A 387 18.12 9.36 -3.33
C ALA A 387 17.66 7.88 -3.38
N ALA A 388 17.08 7.42 -4.50
CA ALA A 388 16.50 6.09 -4.65
C ALA A 388 17.44 4.94 -4.25
N GLY A 389 18.74 5.01 -4.58
CA GLY A 389 19.72 3.99 -4.17
C GLY A 389 19.86 3.88 -2.64
N VAL A 390 19.91 5.01 -1.95
CA VAL A 390 19.95 5.09 -0.48
C VAL A 390 18.64 4.58 0.13
N ILE A 391 17.51 4.99 -0.42
CA ILE A 391 16.17 4.62 0.04
C ILE A 391 15.95 3.11 -0.11
N ALA A 392 16.28 2.55 -1.27
CA ALA A 392 16.23 1.12 -1.54
C ALA A 392 17.18 0.35 -0.59
N GLY A 393 18.39 0.86 -0.36
CA GLY A 393 19.34 0.29 0.59
C GLY A 393 18.80 0.22 2.02
N LEU A 394 18.20 1.30 2.51
CA LEU A 394 17.63 1.35 3.87
C LEU A 394 16.37 0.49 4.01
N ALA A 395 15.48 0.51 3.01
CA ALA A 395 14.30 -0.36 2.98
C ALA A 395 14.69 -1.84 3.03
N ASP A 396 15.65 -2.23 2.19
CA ASP A 396 16.18 -3.58 2.13
C ASP A 396 16.90 -3.99 3.43
N ALA A 397 17.74 -3.11 4.00
CA ALA A 397 18.36 -3.36 5.31
C ALA A 397 17.31 -3.59 6.41
N THR A 398 16.18 -2.86 6.36
CA THR A 398 15.06 -3.03 7.29
C THR A 398 14.32 -4.35 7.10
N LEU A 399 14.04 -4.74 5.85
CA LEU A 399 13.43 -6.03 5.54
C LEU A 399 14.32 -7.20 5.98
N ARG A 400 15.63 -7.15 5.68
CA ARG A 400 16.61 -8.16 6.12
C ARG A 400 16.73 -8.23 7.64
N ALA A 401 16.75 -7.09 8.32
CA ALA A 401 16.77 -7.05 9.77
C ALA A 401 15.54 -7.77 10.34
N GLY A 402 14.36 -7.59 9.74
CA GLY A 402 13.15 -8.32 10.09
C GLY A 402 13.29 -9.82 9.87
N VAL A 403 13.88 -10.25 8.75
CA VAL A 403 14.14 -11.67 8.43
C VAL A 403 15.04 -12.30 9.50
N MET A 404 16.16 -11.66 9.82
CA MET A 404 17.09 -12.13 10.85
C MET A 404 16.45 -12.16 12.24
N ALA A 405 15.64 -11.15 12.58
CA ALA A 405 14.92 -11.10 13.85
C ALA A 405 13.90 -12.24 13.95
N ALA A 406 13.14 -12.51 12.88
CA ALA A 406 12.21 -13.63 12.82
C ALA A 406 12.91 -14.97 13.07
N GLU A 407 14.08 -15.20 12.46
CA GLU A 407 14.87 -16.42 12.64
C GLU A 407 15.31 -16.61 14.10
N ARG A 408 15.68 -15.52 14.79
CA ARG A 408 16.01 -15.55 16.23
C ARG A 408 14.78 -15.74 17.13
N MET A 409 13.59 -15.40 16.65
CA MET A 409 12.32 -15.49 17.38
C MET A 409 11.55 -16.80 17.13
N GLY A 410 12.22 -17.86 16.64
CA GLY A 410 11.58 -19.14 16.37
C GLY A 410 10.88 -19.21 15.01
N GLY A 411 11.28 -18.35 14.09
CA GLY A 411 10.88 -18.38 12.67
C GLY A 411 9.92 -17.27 12.24
N ARG A 412 9.36 -16.47 13.18
CA ARG A 412 8.40 -15.39 12.89
C ARG A 412 8.52 -14.21 13.83
N LEU A 413 8.25 -13.00 13.32
CA LEU A 413 8.02 -11.81 14.14
C LEU A 413 6.64 -11.86 14.81
N ASP A 414 6.60 -11.57 16.10
CA ASP A 414 5.37 -11.37 16.88
C ASP A 414 5.56 -10.21 17.88
N PRO A 415 4.98 -9.02 17.64
CA PRO A 415 4.03 -8.69 16.58
C PRO A 415 4.65 -8.65 15.17
N PRO A 416 3.86 -8.87 14.10
CA PRO A 416 4.34 -8.82 12.72
C PRO A 416 4.73 -7.41 12.30
N MET A 417 5.75 -7.31 11.43
CA MET A 417 6.15 -6.07 10.78
C MET A 417 5.28 -5.81 9.55
N THR A 418 4.88 -4.56 9.33
CA THR A 418 4.15 -4.13 8.12
C THR A 418 5.05 -3.29 7.24
N ALA A 419 5.35 -3.75 6.03
CA ALA A 419 6.08 -3.00 5.02
C ALA A 419 5.13 -2.59 3.88
N VAL A 420 4.81 -1.30 3.82
CA VAL A 420 4.01 -0.70 2.75
C VAL A 420 4.96 -0.06 1.75
N LEU A 421 5.20 -0.76 0.65
CA LEU A 421 6.04 -0.29 -0.43
C LEU A 421 5.19 0.53 -1.41
N ASP A 422 4.83 1.75 -0.99
CA ASP A 422 4.14 2.70 -1.87
C ASP A 422 5.13 3.26 -2.89
N GLU A 423 4.70 3.28 -4.15
CA GLU A 423 5.51 3.70 -5.29
C GLU A 423 6.85 2.91 -5.39
N ALA A 424 6.82 1.61 -5.06
CA ALA A 424 7.99 0.72 -5.05
C ALA A 424 8.80 0.79 -6.36
N ALA A 425 8.12 0.90 -7.50
CA ALA A 425 8.75 1.00 -8.82
C ALA A 425 9.57 2.30 -9.03
N ASN A 426 9.23 3.38 -8.31
CA ASN A 426 9.84 4.69 -8.49
C ASN A 426 10.79 5.04 -7.33
N VAL A 427 10.44 4.68 -6.10
CA VAL A 427 11.11 5.15 -4.88
C VAL A 427 12.07 4.11 -4.29
N CYS A 428 11.73 2.83 -4.37
CA CYS A 428 12.41 1.76 -3.64
C CYS A 428 12.58 0.53 -4.54
N ARG A 429 13.42 0.66 -5.58
CA ARG A 429 13.71 -0.40 -6.54
C ARG A 429 14.61 -1.48 -5.90
N ILE A 430 13.99 -2.43 -5.21
CA ILE A 430 14.66 -3.62 -4.69
C ILE A 430 14.59 -4.69 -5.80
N SER A 431 15.72 -4.95 -6.45
CA SER A 431 15.78 -5.79 -7.65
C SER A 431 15.36 -7.24 -7.42
N ASP A 432 15.60 -7.77 -6.22
CA ASP A 432 15.23 -9.12 -5.80
C ASP A 432 13.93 -9.15 -4.95
N LEU A 433 13.12 -8.08 -4.97
CA LEU A 433 11.83 -8.06 -4.30
C LEU A 433 10.94 -9.27 -4.65
N PRO A 434 10.87 -9.75 -5.91
CA PRO A 434 10.13 -10.96 -6.25
C PRO A 434 10.61 -12.21 -5.48
N ASP A 435 11.92 -12.35 -5.25
CA ASP A 435 12.50 -13.46 -4.50
C ASP A 435 12.21 -13.32 -3.00
N LEU A 436 12.24 -12.08 -2.48
CA LEU A 436 11.88 -11.79 -1.09
C LEU A 436 10.42 -12.17 -0.78
N TYR A 437 9.50 -11.89 -1.71
CA TYR A 437 8.07 -12.20 -1.57
C TYR A 437 7.80 -13.66 -1.18
N SER A 438 8.62 -14.59 -1.66
CA SER A 438 8.45 -16.04 -1.42
C SER A 438 8.55 -16.44 0.06
N HIS A 439 9.20 -15.64 0.90
CA HIS A 439 9.57 -16.06 2.26
C HIS A 439 9.38 -15.00 3.36
N LEU A 440 9.03 -13.77 3.01
CA LEU A 440 8.71 -12.70 3.97
C LEU A 440 7.43 -13.02 4.78
N GLY A 441 6.40 -13.52 4.10
CA GLY A 441 5.13 -13.90 4.74
C GLY A 441 5.30 -15.01 5.78
N SER A 442 6.15 -16.00 5.51
CA SER A 442 6.44 -17.08 6.47
C SER A 442 7.20 -16.61 7.71
N ARG A 443 7.79 -15.40 7.68
CA ARG A 443 8.57 -14.78 8.76
C ARG A 443 7.83 -13.68 9.53
N GLY A 444 6.55 -13.44 9.25
CA GLY A 444 5.78 -12.39 9.93
C GLY A 444 6.13 -10.97 9.45
N ILE A 445 6.63 -10.84 8.22
CA ILE A 445 6.84 -9.57 7.54
C ILE A 445 5.77 -9.46 6.47
N ASN A 446 4.74 -8.67 6.74
CA ASN A 446 3.65 -8.43 5.81
C ASN A 446 4.06 -7.33 4.83
N VAL A 447 4.23 -7.70 3.56
CA VAL A 447 4.60 -6.76 2.51
C VAL A 447 3.43 -6.47 1.60
N VAL A 448 3.18 -5.18 1.39
CA VAL A 448 2.16 -4.63 0.51
C VAL A 448 2.87 -3.80 -0.55
N THR A 449 2.95 -4.32 -1.78
CA THR A 449 3.54 -3.60 -2.91
C THR A 449 2.44 -2.97 -3.74
N LEU A 450 2.53 -1.65 -3.92
CA LEU A 450 1.49 -0.85 -4.53
C LEU A 450 1.94 -0.30 -5.89
N LEU A 451 1.46 -0.89 -6.99
CA LEU A 451 1.79 -0.47 -8.35
C LEU A 451 0.59 0.19 -9.05
N GLN A 452 0.89 1.06 -10.00
CA GLN A 452 -0.11 1.72 -10.82
C GLN A 452 -0.62 0.83 -11.94
N SER A 453 0.26 -0.03 -12.48
CA SER A 453 -0.07 -1.00 -13.52
C SER A 453 0.90 -2.18 -13.48
N TYR A 454 0.53 -3.27 -14.13
CA TYR A 454 1.41 -4.42 -14.33
C TYR A 454 2.69 -4.03 -15.09
N ARG A 455 2.53 -3.25 -16.16
CA ARG A 455 3.63 -2.75 -17.00
C ARG A 455 4.64 -1.89 -16.23
N GLN A 456 4.19 -1.12 -15.24
CA GLN A 456 5.08 -0.37 -14.38
C GLN A 456 6.06 -1.31 -13.65
N GLY A 457 5.56 -2.42 -13.11
CA GLY A 457 6.42 -3.43 -12.50
C GLY A 457 7.31 -4.15 -13.51
N SER A 458 6.79 -4.48 -14.71
CA SER A 458 7.61 -5.08 -15.77
C SER A 458 8.79 -4.21 -16.21
N ARG A 459 8.67 -2.88 -16.17
CA ARG A 459 9.80 -1.97 -16.47
C ARG A 459 10.93 -2.10 -15.43
N VAL A 460 10.57 -2.30 -14.16
CA VAL A 460 11.53 -2.30 -13.04
C VAL A 460 12.16 -3.67 -12.83
N TRP A 461 11.36 -4.74 -12.84
CA TRP A 461 11.84 -6.10 -12.55
C TRP A 461 11.98 -6.98 -13.80
N GLY A 462 11.72 -6.43 -14.98
CA GLY A 462 11.55 -7.21 -16.20
C GLY A 462 10.25 -8.02 -16.19
N GLU A 463 9.89 -8.62 -17.34
CA GLU A 463 8.69 -9.46 -17.44
C GLU A 463 8.77 -10.67 -16.50
N ALA A 464 9.90 -11.37 -16.48
CA ALA A 464 10.10 -12.54 -15.64
C ALA A 464 10.01 -12.22 -14.14
N GLY A 465 10.61 -11.11 -13.70
CA GLY A 465 10.54 -10.68 -12.30
C GLY A 465 9.14 -10.23 -11.90
N MET A 466 8.42 -9.54 -12.79
CA MET A 466 7.04 -9.15 -12.54
C MET A 466 6.08 -10.35 -12.52
N ASP A 467 6.24 -11.33 -13.41
CA ASP A 467 5.49 -12.59 -13.37
C ASP A 467 5.81 -13.40 -12.11
N ALA A 468 7.07 -13.41 -11.66
CA ALA A 468 7.47 -14.05 -10.40
C ALA A 468 6.80 -13.36 -9.20
N LEU A 469 6.81 -12.02 -9.15
CA LEU A 469 6.14 -11.24 -8.10
C LEU A 469 4.63 -11.50 -8.10
N TRP A 470 4.00 -11.47 -9.28
CA TRP A 470 2.58 -11.81 -9.44
C TRP A 470 2.28 -13.23 -8.97
N SER A 471 3.13 -14.20 -9.30
CA SER A 471 2.95 -15.59 -8.88
C SER A 471 3.10 -15.75 -7.35
N ALA A 472 4.09 -15.09 -6.76
CA ALA A 472 4.39 -15.18 -5.32
C ALA A 472 3.37 -14.47 -4.42
N ALA A 473 2.73 -13.40 -4.90
CA ALA A 473 1.71 -12.67 -4.15
C ALA A 473 0.52 -13.58 -3.80
N THR A 474 0.27 -13.88 -2.51
CA THR A 474 -0.87 -14.74 -2.11
C THR A 474 -2.20 -14.00 -2.17
N VAL A 475 -2.15 -12.67 -2.06
CA VAL A 475 -3.30 -11.77 -2.20
C VAL A 475 -2.99 -10.72 -3.25
N LYS A 476 -3.95 -10.49 -4.14
CA LYS A 476 -3.88 -9.44 -5.17
C LYS A 476 -5.15 -8.60 -5.13
N LEU A 477 -5.02 -7.29 -5.01
CA LEU A 477 -6.15 -6.37 -5.17
C LEU A 477 -6.04 -5.60 -6.48
N LEU A 478 -7.00 -5.81 -7.36
CA LEU A 478 -7.09 -5.11 -8.64
C LEU A 478 -8.16 -4.03 -8.54
N GLY A 479 -7.73 -2.78 -8.40
CA GLY A 479 -8.62 -1.64 -8.23
C GLY A 479 -9.13 -1.07 -9.56
N ALA A 480 -9.80 0.07 -9.45
CA ALA A 480 -10.32 0.80 -10.60
C ALA A 480 -9.21 1.38 -11.50
N GLY A 481 -9.52 1.55 -12.78
CA GLY A 481 -8.68 2.25 -13.75
C GLY A 481 -7.59 1.41 -14.43
N LEU A 482 -7.69 0.08 -14.37
CA LEU A 482 -6.81 -0.79 -15.14
C LEU A 482 -7.12 -0.68 -16.64
N ASP A 483 -6.27 0.04 -17.37
CA ASP A 483 -6.44 0.31 -18.81
C ASP A 483 -5.53 -0.55 -19.72
N ASP A 484 -4.70 -1.44 -19.16
CA ASP A 484 -3.86 -2.35 -19.94
C ASP A 484 -4.69 -3.54 -20.47
N ALA A 485 -4.94 -3.56 -21.78
CA ALA A 485 -5.81 -4.55 -22.42
C ALA A 485 -5.34 -5.99 -22.23
N ASP A 486 -4.04 -6.25 -22.38
CA ASP A 486 -3.46 -7.60 -22.25
C ASP A 486 -3.56 -8.08 -20.81
N PHE A 487 -3.29 -7.18 -19.85
CA PHE A 487 -3.42 -7.50 -18.44
C PHE A 487 -4.88 -7.75 -18.04
N VAL A 488 -5.82 -6.92 -18.49
CA VAL A 488 -7.23 -7.08 -18.16
C VAL A 488 -7.80 -8.36 -18.78
N ASP A 489 -7.37 -8.74 -19.99
CA ASP A 489 -7.72 -10.03 -20.60
C ASP A 489 -7.13 -11.22 -19.82
N LYS A 490 -5.87 -11.13 -19.38
CA LYS A 490 -5.24 -12.11 -18.47
C LYS A 490 -6.06 -12.27 -17.20
N VAL A 491 -6.53 -11.17 -16.60
CA VAL A 491 -7.38 -11.20 -15.39
C VAL A 491 -8.74 -11.84 -15.68
N SER A 492 -9.42 -11.46 -16.77
CA SER A 492 -10.69 -12.07 -17.17
C SER A 492 -10.57 -13.59 -17.33
N LYS A 493 -9.50 -14.06 -17.97
CA LYS A 493 -9.17 -15.49 -18.09
C LYS A 493 -8.95 -16.16 -16.73
N LEU A 494 -8.25 -15.50 -15.80
CA LEU A 494 -8.03 -16.01 -14.44
C LEU A 494 -9.32 -16.09 -13.61
N VAL A 495 -10.27 -15.17 -13.82
CA VAL A 495 -11.59 -15.23 -13.17
C VAL A 495 -12.40 -16.40 -13.70
N GLY A 496 -12.23 -16.74 -14.97
CA GLY A 496 -12.83 -17.91 -15.60
C GLY A 496 -14.18 -17.64 -16.26
N GLN A 497 -14.83 -18.72 -16.68
CA GLN A 497 -16.06 -18.71 -17.47
C GLN A 497 -17.19 -19.43 -16.74
N GLN A 498 -18.44 -19.10 -17.09
CA GLN A 498 -19.65 -19.74 -16.60
C GLN A 498 -20.55 -20.17 -17.75
N ASP A 499 -21.24 -21.30 -17.57
CA ASP A 499 -22.26 -21.76 -18.50
C ASP A 499 -23.54 -20.93 -18.37
N VAL A 500 -23.87 -20.19 -19.42
CA VAL A 500 -25.11 -19.43 -19.53
C VAL A 500 -26.10 -20.22 -20.39
N LYS A 501 -27.23 -20.60 -19.78
CA LYS A 501 -28.38 -21.19 -20.49
C LYS A 501 -29.17 -20.10 -21.19
N THR A 502 -29.16 -20.11 -22.51
CA THR A 502 -29.99 -19.21 -23.33
C THR A 502 -31.19 -19.99 -23.83
N ALA A 503 -32.37 -19.72 -23.27
CA ALA A 503 -33.62 -20.27 -23.77
C ALA A 503 -34.15 -19.38 -24.90
N SER A 504 -34.25 -19.92 -26.11
CA SER A 504 -34.88 -19.26 -27.24
C SER A 504 -36.32 -19.76 -27.38
N TYR A 505 -37.26 -18.81 -27.42
CA TYR A 505 -38.67 -19.06 -27.66
C TYR A 505 -39.01 -18.53 -29.04
N SER A 506 -39.32 -19.42 -29.98
CA SER A 506 -39.89 -19.03 -31.27
C SER A 506 -41.36 -19.41 -31.30
N ARG A 507 -42.20 -18.49 -31.80
CA ARG A 507 -43.65 -18.67 -31.88
C ARG A 507 -44.07 -18.58 -33.34
N SER A 508 -44.52 -19.69 -33.93
CA SER A 508 -45.09 -19.72 -35.27
C SER A 508 -46.62 -19.87 -35.19
N LYS A 509 -47.31 -19.69 -36.33
CA LYS A 509 -48.77 -19.86 -36.43
C LYS A 509 -49.24 -21.29 -36.10
N ASP A 510 -48.36 -22.29 -36.21
CA ASP A 510 -48.67 -23.72 -36.03
C ASP A 510 -48.15 -24.32 -34.70
N GLY A 511 -47.49 -23.52 -33.84
CA GLY A 511 -46.99 -23.97 -32.54
C GLY A 511 -45.76 -23.22 -32.04
N GLY A 512 -45.49 -23.28 -30.74
CA GLY A 512 -44.29 -22.72 -30.12
C GLY A 512 -43.17 -23.75 -30.00
N SER A 513 -41.93 -23.37 -30.33
CA SER A 513 -40.75 -24.20 -30.11
C SER A 513 -39.88 -23.59 -29.01
N HIS A 514 -39.38 -24.43 -28.11
CA HIS A 514 -38.50 -24.07 -27.01
C HIS A 514 -37.17 -24.80 -27.17
N SER A 515 -36.10 -24.05 -27.36
CA SER A 515 -34.73 -24.59 -27.44
C SER A 515 -33.86 -23.95 -26.37
N VAL A 516 -32.99 -24.75 -25.75
CA VAL A 516 -32.02 -24.27 -24.75
C VAL A 516 -30.63 -24.51 -25.29
N SER A 517 -29.88 -23.44 -25.52
CA SER A 517 -28.45 -23.52 -25.86
C SER A 517 -27.59 -23.17 -24.65
N TYR A 518 -26.41 -23.80 -24.57
CA TYR A 518 -25.38 -23.50 -23.58
C TYR A 518 -24.28 -22.68 -24.25
N ARG A 519 -23.88 -21.58 -23.62
CA ARG A 519 -22.77 -20.74 -24.05
C ARG A 519 -21.85 -20.49 -22.87
N LEU A 520 -20.54 -20.64 -23.08
CA LEU A 520 -19.52 -20.24 -22.11
C LEU A 520 -19.31 -18.74 -22.22
N ASP A 521 -19.67 -18.00 -21.17
CA ASP A 521 -19.42 -16.56 -21.07
C ASP A 521 -18.44 -16.27 -19.92
N PRO A 522 -17.52 -15.30 -20.06
CA PRO A 522 -16.65 -14.88 -18.96
C PRO A 522 -17.48 -14.45 -17.76
N ILE A 523 -17.07 -14.88 -16.56
CA ILE A 523 -17.73 -14.49 -15.30
C ILE A 523 -17.59 -12.97 -15.09
N LEU A 524 -16.42 -12.44 -15.40
CA LEU A 524 -16.13 -11.01 -15.36
C LEU A 524 -15.40 -10.58 -16.64
N PRO A 525 -16.13 -10.12 -17.67
CA PRO A 525 -15.55 -9.66 -18.93
C PRO A 525 -14.55 -8.50 -18.78
N PRO A 526 -13.60 -8.34 -19.72
CA PRO A 526 -12.59 -7.27 -19.69
C PRO A 526 -13.16 -5.85 -19.55
N ASP A 527 -14.26 -5.55 -20.25
CA ASP A 527 -14.95 -4.26 -20.16
C ASP A 527 -15.51 -3.99 -18.75
N ARG A 528 -15.96 -5.03 -18.04
CA ARG A 528 -16.43 -4.93 -16.65
C ARG A 528 -15.29 -4.73 -15.66
N ILE A 529 -14.15 -5.36 -15.88
CA ILE A 529 -12.94 -5.17 -15.05
C ILE A 529 -12.45 -3.73 -15.20
N ARG A 530 -12.35 -3.24 -16.44
CA ARG A 530 -11.97 -1.85 -16.73
C ARG A 530 -12.95 -0.84 -16.12
N ALA A 531 -14.25 -1.14 -16.16
CA ALA A 531 -15.31 -0.29 -15.63
C ALA A 531 -15.58 -0.46 -14.12
N LEU A 532 -14.66 -1.07 -13.36
CA LEU A 532 -14.80 -1.21 -11.91
C LEU A 532 -14.99 0.18 -11.25
N PRO A 533 -16.03 0.37 -10.42
CA PRO A 533 -16.23 1.63 -9.71
C PRO A 533 -15.08 1.97 -8.77
N LYS A 534 -14.82 3.25 -8.58
CA LYS A 534 -13.86 3.72 -7.57
C LYS A 534 -14.24 3.21 -6.18
N GLY A 535 -13.25 2.78 -5.40
CA GLY A 535 -13.47 2.19 -4.09
C GLY A 535 -13.94 0.72 -4.12
N THR A 536 -13.95 0.08 -5.29
CA THR A 536 -14.07 -1.38 -5.41
C THR A 536 -12.76 -1.98 -5.90
N ALA A 537 -12.51 -3.23 -5.54
CA ALA A 537 -11.39 -4.02 -6.04
C ALA A 537 -11.82 -5.46 -6.31
N LEU A 538 -11.22 -6.08 -7.31
CA LEU A 538 -11.27 -7.52 -7.51
C LEU A 538 -10.16 -8.16 -6.65
N LEU A 539 -10.56 -8.96 -5.67
CA LEU A 539 -9.71 -9.74 -4.79
C LEU A 539 -9.41 -11.09 -5.44
N LEU A 540 -8.13 -11.37 -5.69
CA LEU A 540 -7.64 -12.70 -6.04
C LEU A 540 -6.80 -13.22 -4.88
N ALA A 541 -7.34 -14.21 -4.16
CA ALA A 541 -6.65 -14.88 -3.07
C ALA A 541 -6.30 -16.32 -3.50
N THR A 542 -5.09 -16.78 -3.18
CA THR A 542 -4.62 -18.12 -3.55
C THR A 542 -5.56 -19.20 -3.04
N GLY A 543 -5.93 -20.13 -3.92
CA GLY A 543 -6.81 -21.26 -3.59
C GLY A 543 -8.30 -20.93 -3.44
N ILE A 544 -8.71 -19.67 -3.68
CA ILE A 544 -10.10 -19.22 -3.58
C ILE A 544 -10.53 -18.59 -4.92
N ARG A 545 -11.82 -18.73 -5.28
CA ARG A 545 -12.35 -18.01 -6.46
C ARG A 545 -12.23 -16.49 -6.25
N PRO A 546 -12.05 -15.69 -7.30
CA PRO A 546 -12.01 -14.24 -7.16
C PRO A 546 -13.29 -13.68 -6.56
N ALA A 547 -13.15 -12.62 -5.76
CA ALA A 547 -14.25 -11.94 -5.09
C ALA A 547 -14.24 -10.46 -5.44
N LEU A 548 -15.42 -9.84 -5.52
CA LEU A 548 -15.50 -8.39 -5.60
C LEU A 548 -15.61 -7.83 -4.18
N ILE A 549 -14.77 -6.85 -3.85
CA ILE A 549 -14.75 -6.21 -2.54
C ILE A 549 -14.92 -4.70 -2.66
N ARG A 550 -15.44 -4.07 -1.61
CA ARG A 550 -15.47 -2.62 -1.42
C ARG A 550 -14.36 -2.26 -0.43
N LEU A 551 -13.41 -1.46 -0.89
CA LEU A 551 -12.34 -0.95 -0.03
C LEU A 551 -12.95 -0.06 1.06
N ARG A 552 -12.25 0.05 2.20
CA ARG A 552 -12.64 0.90 3.33
C ARG A 552 -11.67 2.07 3.45
N PRO A 553 -11.92 3.21 2.78
CA PRO A 553 -11.08 4.39 2.91
C PRO A 553 -11.04 4.90 4.34
N TRP A 554 -9.86 5.27 4.83
CA TRP A 554 -9.66 5.67 6.23
C TRP A 554 -10.59 6.81 6.67
N PHE A 555 -10.92 7.75 5.78
CA PHE A 555 -11.77 8.90 6.09
C PHE A 555 -13.26 8.55 6.24
N LYS A 556 -13.66 7.32 5.89
CA LYS A 556 -15.00 6.77 6.14
C LYS A 556 -15.05 5.88 7.38
N GLU A 557 -13.91 5.64 8.02
CA GLU A 557 -13.81 4.80 9.21
C GLU A 557 -14.22 5.57 10.48
N PRO A 558 -14.68 4.87 11.52
CA PRO A 558 -14.84 5.46 12.84
C PRO A 558 -13.55 6.12 13.33
N GLY A 559 -13.63 7.32 13.92
CA GLY A 559 -12.46 8.07 14.39
C GLY A 559 -11.73 8.88 13.31
N ALA A 560 -12.22 8.87 12.06
CA ALA A 560 -11.63 9.64 10.96
C ALA A 560 -11.51 11.15 11.27
N GLY A 561 -12.44 11.75 12.01
CA GLY A 561 -12.40 13.18 12.32
C GLY A 561 -11.12 13.64 13.02
N ALA A 562 -10.64 12.87 14.00
CA ALA A 562 -9.39 13.18 14.70
C ALA A 562 -8.16 12.99 13.79
N VAL A 563 -8.20 11.98 12.92
CA VAL A 563 -7.14 11.72 11.94
C VAL A 563 -7.10 12.81 10.87
N SER A 564 -8.25 13.25 10.36
CA SER A 564 -8.36 14.35 9.39
C SER A 564 -7.83 15.65 9.96
N ALA A 565 -8.21 16.02 11.18
CA ALA A 565 -7.71 17.24 11.82
C ALA A 565 -6.19 17.21 12.00
N ALA A 566 -5.62 16.06 12.40
CA ALA A 566 -4.17 15.91 12.51
C ALA A 566 -3.48 15.95 11.14
N ALA A 567 -4.10 15.37 10.11
CA ALA A 567 -3.58 15.39 8.74
C ALA A 567 -3.56 16.82 8.16
N GLU A 568 -4.61 17.61 8.40
CA GLU A 568 -4.69 19.02 8.01
C GLU A 568 -3.61 19.84 8.71
N ALA A 569 -3.42 19.65 10.02
CA ALA A 569 -2.36 20.32 10.78
C ALA A 569 -0.95 19.95 10.28
N GLU A 570 -0.69 18.67 9.97
CA GLU A 570 0.62 18.26 9.42
C GLU A 570 0.80 18.79 7.98
N ALA A 571 -0.25 18.86 7.16
CA ALA A 571 -0.18 19.45 5.83
C ALA A 571 0.13 20.95 5.88
N GLU A 572 -0.46 21.68 6.84
CA GLU A 572 -0.11 23.07 7.10
C GLU A 572 1.34 23.19 7.57
N ALA A 573 1.77 22.34 8.51
CA ALA A 573 3.16 22.32 8.98
C ALA A 573 4.15 22.02 7.84
N ILE A 574 3.85 21.08 6.95
CA ILE A 574 4.67 20.82 5.74
C ILE A 574 4.75 22.08 4.88
N THR A 575 3.64 22.78 4.68
CA THR A 575 3.58 24.02 3.88
C THR A 575 4.42 25.12 4.50
N GLN A 576 4.35 25.30 5.82
CA GLN A 576 5.17 26.25 6.56
C GLN A 576 6.66 25.90 6.47
N ARG A 577 7.03 24.63 6.65
CA ARG A 577 8.43 24.15 6.53
C ARG A 577 8.96 24.35 5.11
N ALA A 578 8.15 24.07 4.09
CA ALA A 578 8.50 24.31 2.69
C ALA A 578 8.73 25.79 2.40
N ALA A 579 7.86 26.67 2.90
CA ALA A 579 8.00 28.12 2.75
C ALA A 579 9.27 28.65 3.45
N GLN A 580 9.56 28.17 4.66
CA GLN A 580 10.78 28.53 5.39
C GLN A 580 12.05 28.13 4.64
N ALA A 581 12.10 26.89 4.12
CA ALA A 581 13.21 26.40 3.31
C ALA A 581 13.42 27.25 2.04
N TRP A 582 12.33 27.73 1.43
CA TRP A 582 12.39 28.64 0.29
C TRP A 582 12.94 30.02 0.68
N THR A 583 12.46 30.61 1.79
CA THR A 583 12.93 31.93 2.25
C THR A 583 14.37 31.95 2.78
N GLY A 584 14.89 30.79 3.21
CA GLY A 584 16.28 30.62 3.63
C GLY A 584 17.28 30.59 2.46
N HIS A 585 16.81 30.49 1.21
CA HIS A 585 17.65 30.77 0.05
C HIS A 585 17.87 32.28 -0.02
N PRO A 586 19.11 32.79 -0.02
CA PRO A 586 19.34 34.20 -0.26
C PRO A 586 18.71 34.55 -1.61
N ALA A 587 17.64 35.34 -1.59
CA ALA A 587 17.18 36.08 -2.76
C ALA A 587 18.42 36.74 -3.35
N GLY A 588 18.71 36.43 -4.61
CA GLY A 588 20.01 36.68 -5.24
C GLY A 588 20.61 38.01 -4.80
N ALA A 589 21.90 37.96 -4.43
CA ALA A 589 22.74 39.15 -4.44
C ALA A 589 22.36 39.94 -5.68
N GLY A 590 21.89 41.19 -5.47
CA GLY A 590 21.32 42.01 -6.52
C GLY A 590 22.18 41.92 -7.76
N ALA A 591 21.56 41.62 -8.90
CA ALA A 591 22.21 41.75 -10.18
C ALA A 591 22.92 43.12 -10.19
N PRO A 592 24.23 43.18 -10.48
CA PRO A 592 24.93 44.45 -10.49
C PRO A 592 24.17 45.39 -11.42
N ALA A 593 23.79 46.56 -10.90
CA ALA A 593 23.19 47.61 -11.70
C ALA A 593 24.19 47.98 -12.80
N GLY A 594 23.97 47.49 -14.01
CA GLY A 594 24.83 47.79 -15.16
C GLY A 594 25.15 46.60 -16.05
N MET A 595 24.15 45.96 -16.65
CA MET A 595 24.31 45.41 -18.00
C MET A 595 22.93 45.32 -18.65
N GLY A 596 22.59 46.37 -19.41
CA GLY A 596 21.44 46.33 -20.30
C GLY A 596 21.70 45.29 -21.38
N VAL A 597 20.98 44.17 -21.32
CA VAL A 597 20.92 43.23 -22.43
C VAL A 597 19.97 43.88 -23.45
N GLY A 598 20.55 44.50 -24.47
CA GLY A 598 19.81 44.94 -25.64
C GLY A 598 19.15 43.73 -26.29
N VAL A 599 17.83 43.77 -26.41
CA VAL A 599 17.09 42.82 -27.25
C VAL A 599 17.29 43.30 -28.68
N GLU A 600 18.21 42.69 -29.41
CA GLU A 600 18.24 42.79 -30.87
C GLU A 600 16.99 42.09 -31.41
N HIS A 601 16.13 42.87 -32.06
CA HIS A 601 15.03 42.36 -32.88
C HIS A 601 15.62 41.69 -34.12
N GLY A 602 15.68 40.37 -34.12
CA GLY A 602 15.90 39.57 -35.32
C GLY A 602 14.59 39.44 -36.11
N ASP A 603 14.58 40.04 -37.31
CA ASP A 603 13.52 39.91 -38.31
C ASP A 603 13.28 38.44 -38.68
N TYR A 604 12.05 37.95 -38.49
CA TYR A 604 11.55 36.74 -39.14
C TYR A 604 10.33 37.09 -39.99
N ALA A 605 10.48 36.84 -41.29
CA ALA A 605 9.52 37.12 -42.34
C ALA A 605 8.28 36.20 -42.30
N ASP A 606 7.19 36.76 -42.83
CA ASP A 606 5.83 36.24 -42.97
C ASP A 606 5.67 34.81 -43.49
N GLY A 607 4.66 34.11 -42.97
CA GLY A 607 4.22 32.83 -43.51
C GLY A 607 2.95 32.25 -42.88
N VAL A 608 1.78 32.75 -43.31
CA VAL A 608 0.50 32.03 -43.48
C VAL A 608 -0.32 31.64 -42.22
N GLY A 609 -1.21 32.57 -41.84
CA GLY A 609 -2.65 32.42 -41.60
C GLY A 609 -3.27 31.16 -40.95
N ALA A 610 -3.95 31.37 -39.82
CA ALA A 610 -5.33 30.91 -39.57
C ALA A 610 -5.86 31.56 -38.28
N GLY A 611 -6.89 32.40 -38.42
CA GLY A 611 -7.50 33.12 -37.31
C GLY A 611 -8.50 32.30 -36.51
N TYR A 612 -8.67 32.69 -35.23
CA TYR A 612 -9.91 32.59 -34.48
C TYR A 612 -10.07 33.85 -33.61
N PRO A 613 -11.30 34.33 -33.37
CA PRO A 613 -11.57 35.70 -32.99
C PRO A 613 -11.41 35.95 -31.50
N ALA A 614 -10.98 37.18 -31.21
CA ALA A 614 -10.93 37.78 -29.89
C ALA A 614 -12.30 38.37 -29.53
N ASP A 615 -12.82 37.97 -28.37
CA ASP A 615 -13.59 38.82 -27.47
C ASP A 615 -12.73 38.86 -26.19
N GLY A 616 -12.13 39.94 -25.71
CA GLY A 616 -12.55 41.33 -25.68
C GLY A 616 -12.62 41.72 -24.21
N LEU A 617 -11.55 42.33 -23.65
CA LEU A 617 -11.53 43.30 -22.54
C LEU A 617 -10.15 43.37 -21.83
N HIS A 618 -9.46 44.47 -22.04
CA HIS A 618 -8.50 45.12 -21.13
C HIS A 618 -8.68 46.64 -21.32
N PRO A 619 -8.26 47.55 -20.43
CA PRO A 619 -7.72 47.40 -19.07
C PRO A 619 -8.35 48.41 -18.08
N GLY A 620 -7.98 48.35 -16.78
CA GLY A 620 -8.05 49.53 -15.90
C GLY A 620 -8.67 49.29 -14.53
N ASP A 621 -7.93 49.69 -13.51
CA ASP A 621 -8.39 50.06 -12.17
C ASP A 621 -8.69 48.96 -11.16
N VAL A 622 -7.63 48.38 -10.59
CA VAL A 622 -7.66 47.99 -9.17
C VAL A 622 -6.31 48.38 -8.51
N PRO A 623 -6.29 49.32 -7.56
CA PRO A 623 -5.07 49.71 -6.87
C PRO A 623 -4.65 48.62 -5.86
N TYR A 624 -3.36 48.26 -5.89
CA TYR A 624 -2.72 47.48 -4.83
C TYR A 624 -2.80 48.26 -3.50
N PRO A 625 -3.23 47.64 -2.38
CA PRO A 625 -3.20 48.31 -1.10
C PRO A 625 -1.76 48.48 -0.61
N ALA A 626 -1.46 49.69 -0.16
CA ALA A 626 -0.18 50.12 0.38
C ALA A 626 0.26 49.27 1.58
N ALA A 627 1.58 49.08 1.67
CA ALA A 627 2.26 48.45 2.80
C ALA A 627 1.87 49.13 4.12
N ALA A 628 1.27 48.36 5.02
CA ALA A 628 1.06 48.79 6.40
C ALA A 628 2.40 48.78 7.14
N ALA A 629 2.74 49.93 7.71
CA ALA A 629 3.90 50.10 8.59
C ALA A 629 3.79 49.20 9.83
N LEU A 630 4.86 48.47 10.13
CA LEU A 630 5.03 47.73 11.38
C LEU A 630 5.26 48.73 12.53
N PRO A 631 4.54 48.63 13.66
CA PRO A 631 4.90 49.38 14.85
C PRO A 631 6.17 48.80 15.47
N ALA A 632 7.12 49.68 15.79
CA ALA A 632 8.21 49.41 16.69
C ALA A 632 7.67 49.18 18.12
N ASP A 633 8.32 48.27 18.84
CA ASP A 633 8.12 47.94 20.26
C ASP A 633 6.80 47.28 20.67
N ALA A 634 6.80 45.94 20.66
CA ALA A 634 5.98 45.14 21.56
C ALA A 634 6.78 43.90 21.99
N GLY A 635 7.17 43.86 23.26
CA GLY A 635 8.01 42.81 23.84
C GLY A 635 7.37 41.43 23.83
N TYR A 636 8.19 40.41 23.55
CA TYR A 636 7.84 39.00 23.70
C TYR A 636 7.76 38.63 25.19
N PRO A 637 6.69 37.97 25.67
CA PRO A 637 6.74 37.29 26.95
C PRO A 637 7.54 35.98 26.82
N ALA A 638 8.52 35.79 27.71
CA ALA A 638 9.25 34.55 27.85
C ALA A 638 8.27 33.42 28.28
N GLY A 639 8.18 32.36 27.48
CA GLY A 639 7.45 31.14 27.85
C GLY A 639 8.19 30.37 28.96
N PRO A 640 7.49 29.52 29.74
CA PRO A 640 8.08 28.81 30.86
C PRO A 640 9.06 27.71 30.38
N PRO A 641 10.12 27.40 31.16
CA PRO A 641 11.07 26.35 30.82
C PRO A 641 10.47 24.94 30.99
N TYR A 642 10.75 24.06 30.02
CA TYR A 642 10.46 22.62 30.10
C TYR A 642 11.26 21.96 31.26
N PRO A 643 10.64 21.10 32.09
CA PRO A 643 11.36 20.36 33.13
C PRO A 643 11.94 19.06 32.58
N GLY A 644 13.22 18.76 32.88
CA GLY A 644 13.75 17.39 32.72
C GLY A 644 15.22 17.15 32.38
N ALA A 645 16.16 18.08 32.54
CA ALA A 645 17.58 17.80 32.37
C ALA A 645 18.32 17.85 33.72
N PRO A 646 19.10 16.81 34.12
CA PRO A 646 19.88 16.84 35.34
C PRO A 646 21.08 17.79 35.19
N ALA A 647 21.20 18.75 36.10
CA ALA A 647 22.32 19.68 36.18
C ALA A 647 23.56 18.96 36.73
N TYR A 648 24.68 19.07 36.03
CA TYR A 648 25.99 18.68 36.57
C TYR A 648 26.61 19.90 37.28
N GLU A 649 26.92 19.74 38.55
CA GLU A 649 27.69 20.72 39.31
C GLU A 649 29.17 20.62 38.94
N ALA A 650 29.74 21.72 38.46
CA ALA A 650 31.17 21.89 38.33
C ALA A 650 31.80 22.12 39.71
N ARG A 651 32.86 21.36 40.04
CA ARG A 651 33.81 21.72 41.10
C ARG A 651 35.18 22.06 40.51
N PRO A 652 35.87 23.12 41.00
CA PRO A 652 37.10 23.63 40.41
C PRO A 652 38.37 23.13 41.10
N GLY A 653 39.48 23.12 40.34
CA GLY A 653 40.84 23.37 40.83
C GLY A 653 41.75 22.14 40.98
N ALA A 654 42.78 22.05 40.15
CA ALA A 654 44.14 22.51 40.50
C ALA A 654 45.15 22.09 39.42
N ALA A 655 45.94 23.06 38.96
CA ALA A 655 47.10 22.87 38.11
C ALA A 655 48.34 22.47 38.93
N GLY A 656 49.27 21.77 38.29
CA GLY A 656 50.69 21.82 38.63
C GLY A 656 51.33 20.47 38.95
N ALA A 657 52.20 19.99 38.05
CA ALA A 657 53.64 19.80 38.32
C ALA A 657 54.31 19.03 37.16
N ALA A 658 55.30 19.66 36.56
CA ALA A 658 56.32 19.02 35.74
C ALA A 658 57.31 18.23 36.62
N GLY A 659 57.90 17.17 36.07
CA GLY A 659 59.02 16.45 36.69
C GLY A 659 59.62 15.44 35.71
N ALA A 660 60.90 15.64 35.39
CA ALA A 660 61.69 14.94 34.38
C ALA A 660 62.36 13.64 34.90
N ASP A 661 63.03 12.98 33.95
CA ASP A 661 64.11 11.99 34.08
C ASP A 661 63.80 10.55 34.55
N ALA A 662 64.06 9.57 33.67
CA ALA A 662 65.34 8.85 33.66
C ALA A 662 65.36 7.72 32.62
N ALA A 663 66.45 7.67 31.85
CA ALA A 663 66.83 6.58 30.95
C ALA A 663 67.53 5.43 31.71
N ARG A 664 67.40 4.19 31.19
CA ARG A 664 68.39 3.07 31.12
C ARG A 664 67.65 1.75 30.86
N SER A 665 67.75 1.14 29.67
CA SER A 665 68.84 0.29 29.13
C SER A 665 68.68 -1.20 29.49
N GLY A 666 68.79 -2.07 28.49
CA GLY A 666 69.31 -3.44 28.67
C GLY A 666 68.52 -4.57 28.01
N ASP A 667 68.84 -4.83 26.75
CA ASP A 667 69.25 -6.12 26.16
C ASP A 667 68.52 -7.43 26.50
N GLY A 668 68.23 -8.21 25.44
CA GLY A 668 68.12 -9.67 25.57
C GLY A 668 67.34 -10.40 24.48
N VAL A 669 67.88 -10.49 23.26
CA VAL A 669 67.62 -11.60 22.31
C VAL A 669 68.71 -12.65 22.53
N PRO A 670 68.42 -13.96 22.42
CA PRO A 670 68.92 -14.68 21.25
C PRO A 670 67.99 -15.73 20.64
N ASP A 671 68.27 -15.94 19.35
CA ASP A 671 67.82 -16.89 18.33
C ASP A 671 67.65 -18.39 18.68
N GLY A 672 66.87 -19.09 17.84
CA GLY A 672 67.01 -20.53 17.59
C GLY A 672 65.90 -21.17 16.73
N ALA A 673 66.14 -21.35 15.43
CA ALA A 673 65.33 -22.13 14.45
C ALA A 673 65.87 -23.59 14.32
N PRO A 674 65.50 -24.48 13.34
CA PRO A 674 64.32 -24.70 12.45
C PRO A 674 63.93 -26.24 12.39
N PRO A 675 63.60 -26.89 11.24
CA PRO A 675 62.38 -26.89 10.42
C PRO A 675 61.66 -28.27 10.36
N GLY A 676 60.47 -28.35 9.73
CA GLY A 676 59.82 -29.62 9.40
C GLY A 676 58.83 -29.54 8.24
N HIS A 677 59.24 -30.05 7.08
CA HIS A 677 58.40 -30.38 5.93
C HIS A 677 57.51 -31.60 6.24
N SER A 678 56.24 -31.58 5.81
CA SER A 678 55.57 -32.77 5.29
C SER A 678 54.36 -32.39 4.41
N ASP A 679 54.51 -32.67 3.13
CA ASP A 679 53.41 -32.94 2.19
C ASP A 679 52.45 -33.98 2.79
N GLN A 680 51.14 -33.75 2.68
CA GLN A 680 50.20 -34.84 2.41
C GLN A 680 49.05 -34.35 1.51
N LEU A 681 49.15 -34.81 0.26
CA LEU A 681 48.07 -35.02 -0.68
C LEU A 681 46.82 -35.63 -0.02
N LEU A 682 45.64 -35.06 -0.31
CA LEU A 682 44.43 -35.86 -0.44
C LEU A 682 43.53 -35.28 -1.54
N LYS A 683 43.20 -36.17 -2.46
CA LYS A 683 42.63 -35.97 -3.78
C LYS A 683 41.38 -36.85 -3.81
N TRP A 684 40.29 -36.35 -4.42
CA TRP A 684 39.04 -37.04 -4.78
C TRP A 684 38.03 -37.29 -3.63
N THR A 685 36.71 -37.12 -3.79
CA THR A 685 35.84 -37.52 -4.92
C THR A 685 34.54 -36.69 -4.98
N ARG A 686 34.05 -36.44 -6.21
CA ARG A 686 32.62 -36.27 -6.51
C ARG A 686 31.96 -37.65 -6.47
N GLY A 687 30.78 -37.77 -5.86
CA GLY A 687 29.97 -38.99 -5.85
C GLY A 687 28.54 -38.68 -5.43
N ALA A 688 27.59 -39.01 -6.31
CA ALA A 688 26.18 -38.65 -6.34
C ALA A 688 25.26 -39.38 -5.33
N THR A 689 23.98 -38.98 -5.39
CA THR A 689 22.72 -39.62 -4.92
C THR A 689 22.37 -39.35 -3.45
N SER A 690 21.19 -38.83 -3.08
CA SER A 690 19.82 -39.14 -3.54
C SER A 690 18.86 -37.96 -3.59
#